data_AF-A0A3D4A4P7-F1
#
_entry.id   AF-A0A3D4A4P7-F1
#
_cell.length_a   1.000
_cell.length_b   1.000
_cell.length_c   1.000
_cell.angle_alpha   90.00
_cell.angle_beta   90.00
_cell.angle_gamma   90.00
#
_symmetry.space_group_name_H-M   'P 1'
#
loop_
_entity.id
_entity.type
_entity.pdbx_description
1 polymer ?
#
loop_
_entity_poly.entity_id
_entity_poly.type
_entity_poly.pdbx_seq_one_letter_code
_entity_poly.pdbx_strand_id
1 'polypeptide(L)'
;MATEVIEQTSEGAGSDEQKFEYPGTPTTCDGAEAVVWIETHISQGSGAYPITSSTTMGSGFNAAVMNGRPNLWGEELIFVEPESEHSAATFCEGFAAAGGRVTNFTSGQGLVLMKEVLYTISGKRLPVVFNIGARALTSHSLNVHAGHDDVMSVADCGWGITFARNAQEAGDLCLICRRAAEASFTPFLNVQDGFLTTHTVESVNLIEPEFMKDFVGSPSDKLTNIMDVNNPVMSGVVQNQDSYMKGKIAQRAYYNMLDPALRDAFDEFYRKTGRKYDFVSGYRCEDADYILVGLGSYMETAQTTVDYLRDELGIKAGCLNIYVFRPFPAEVLVEALKDCKAFTIIERMDDPLSTTGNHLTREIKAAFCDAMNGQNGMTKIDSMPRIFHGAAGLGSRDVRPGDIISMFNNMIADGEDYFCIGIKHHLALEIAEDPDLRPSGAFSMRGHSVGGFGSVTTNKVIATIGGQVFGKDVQAYPKYGSEKKGLPTTYYLTIADSHIYSHSELEYVDLIVLNDTNSIFQGNPLKGMVDGGAIFMQSHFDNPADVWERIPDEHKETIRNQNLRLYFADMVSIAREVASVADLEMRMQGIVLLGAFLKLTPYAKSSGMDDEEVYAGVEKALRKYFGKRGEQVVQDNLTCVKRGFSEMQEVTADIINA
;
A
#
# COMPACT_ATOMS: atom_id res chain seq x y z
N MET A 1 4.35 31.61 -21.34
CA MET A 1 5.60 31.87 -20.59
C MET A 1 5.78 30.76 -19.59
N ALA A 2 6.00 29.56 -20.12
CA ALA A 2 6.20 28.32 -19.39
C ALA A 2 7.34 27.63 -20.14
N THR A 3 8.55 27.82 -19.65
CA THR A 3 9.81 27.23 -20.15
C THR A 3 10.86 27.63 -19.14
N GLU A 4 10.96 26.85 -18.06
CA GLU A 4 12.16 26.69 -17.24
C GLU A 4 11.88 25.52 -16.29
N VAL A 5 12.27 24.34 -16.74
CA VAL A 5 12.07 23.05 -16.10
C VAL A 5 13.36 22.26 -16.29
N ILE A 6 13.95 21.88 -15.16
CA ILE A 6 14.82 20.72 -14.89
C ILE A 6 16.29 20.81 -15.35
N GLU A 7 17.13 21.17 -14.38
CA GLU A 7 18.54 20.79 -14.20
C GLU A 7 18.80 20.98 -12.69
N GLN A 8 19.44 20.13 -11.88
CA GLN A 8 20.55 19.22 -12.08
C GLN A 8 20.49 18.08 -11.05
N THR A 9 20.84 16.86 -11.46
CA THR A 9 21.42 15.85 -10.55
C THR A 9 22.77 15.42 -11.12
N SER A 10 23.74 15.31 -10.21
CA SER A 10 25.13 14.84 -10.36
C SER A 10 26.16 15.84 -10.90
N GLU A 11 26.79 16.59 -9.99
CA GLU A 11 28.25 16.59 -9.81
C GLU A 11 28.61 17.28 -8.47
N GLY A 12 29.58 16.72 -7.76
CA GLY A 12 29.80 16.95 -6.32
C GLY A 12 30.10 18.39 -5.90
N ALA A 13 29.35 18.87 -4.90
CA ALA A 13 29.70 19.98 -4.02
C ALA A 13 28.96 19.78 -2.68
N GLY A 14 29.64 20.05 -1.55
CA GLY A 14 29.16 19.74 -0.20
C GLY A 14 27.72 20.18 0.08
N SER A 15 26.89 19.24 0.51
CA SER A 15 25.47 19.43 0.78
C SER A 15 25.26 20.01 2.18
N ASP A 16 24.94 21.30 2.26
CA ASP A 16 24.01 21.76 3.30
C ASP A 16 22.64 21.14 2.93
N GLU A 17 22.24 20.06 3.60
CA GLU A 17 20.91 19.47 3.43
C GLU A 17 19.85 20.54 3.70
N GLN A 18 19.03 20.83 2.70
CA GLN A 18 17.88 21.72 2.86
C GLN A 18 16.92 21.07 3.87
N LYS A 19 16.95 21.54 5.11
CA LYS A 19 16.04 21.07 6.15
C LYS A 19 14.63 21.61 5.86
N PHE A 20 13.74 20.71 5.45
CA PHE A 20 12.31 21.00 5.35
C PHE A 20 11.71 21.23 6.73
N GLU A 21 10.65 22.05 6.78
CA GLU A 21 10.00 22.47 8.04
C GLU A 21 9.28 21.29 8.72
N TYR A 22 8.70 20.40 7.91
CA TYR A 22 7.91 19.26 8.35
C TYR A 22 8.35 17.98 7.62
N PRO A 23 9.54 17.43 7.96
CA PRO A 23 10.06 16.24 7.31
C PRO A 23 9.20 14.99 7.58
N GLY A 24 8.32 15.03 8.58
CA GLY A 24 7.51 13.92 9.05
C GLY A 24 8.13 13.22 10.26
N THR A 25 7.30 12.50 11.01
CA THR A 25 7.69 11.70 12.17
C THR A 25 7.99 10.26 11.74
N PRO A 26 9.25 9.80 11.81
CA PRO A 26 9.61 8.44 11.39
C PRO A 26 8.91 7.38 12.24
N THR A 27 8.29 6.41 11.58
CA THR A 27 7.62 5.27 12.23
C THR A 27 7.44 4.13 11.23
N THR A 28 6.84 3.04 11.71
CA THR A 28 6.32 1.96 10.87
C THR A 28 4.81 1.89 11.05
N CYS A 29 4.08 1.85 9.93
CA CYS A 29 2.64 1.64 9.91
C CYS A 29 2.19 1.11 8.53
N ASP A 30 0.95 0.61 8.44
CA ASP A 30 0.33 0.30 7.14
C ASP A 30 -0.44 1.49 6.57
N GLY A 31 -0.89 1.39 5.31
CA GLY A 31 -1.61 2.46 4.64
C GLY A 31 -2.96 2.80 5.29
N ALA A 32 -3.59 1.85 5.98
CA ALA A 32 -4.80 2.11 6.77
C ALA A 32 -4.49 2.96 8.01
N GLU A 33 -3.43 2.61 8.75
CA GLU A 33 -2.96 3.38 9.90
C GLU A 33 -2.54 4.81 9.51
N ALA A 34 -1.87 4.98 8.36
CA ALA A 34 -1.49 6.30 7.84
C ALA A 34 -2.71 7.20 7.54
N VAL A 35 -3.75 6.65 6.92
CA VAL A 35 -5.02 7.38 6.67
C VAL A 35 -5.74 7.72 7.98
N VAL A 36 -5.83 6.76 8.92
CA VAL A 36 -6.45 6.99 10.23
C VAL A 36 -5.71 8.07 11.01
N TRP A 37 -4.37 8.09 10.92
CA TRP A 37 -3.56 9.15 11.50
C TRP A 37 -4.03 10.52 11.00
N ILE A 38 -4.18 10.73 9.70
CA ILE A 38 -4.66 12.01 9.16
C ILE A 38 -6.11 12.31 9.61
N GLU A 39 -7.03 11.40 9.35
CA GLU A 39 -8.47 11.66 9.52
C GLU A 39 -8.86 11.89 10.99
N THR A 40 -8.22 11.19 11.94
CA THR A 40 -8.49 11.40 13.37
C THR A 40 -7.97 12.73 13.91
N HIS A 41 -7.05 13.39 13.20
CA HIS A 41 -6.61 14.74 13.55
C HIS A 41 -7.47 15.82 12.90
N ILE A 42 -7.90 15.64 11.65
CA ILE A 42 -8.46 16.73 10.87
C ILE A 42 -9.97 16.69 10.69
N SER A 43 -10.63 15.55 10.88
CA SER A 43 -12.08 15.42 10.68
C SER A 43 -12.88 15.66 11.96
N GLN A 44 -14.19 15.85 11.83
CA GLN A 44 -15.15 15.99 12.92
C GLN A 44 -16.03 14.74 13.05
N GLY A 45 -16.24 14.02 11.94
CA GLY A 45 -17.01 12.79 11.98
C GLY A 45 -16.63 11.79 10.89
N SER A 46 -17.12 10.57 11.07
CA SER A 46 -17.06 9.52 10.06
C SER A 46 -18.34 8.69 10.07
N GLY A 47 -18.90 8.45 8.89
CA GLY A 47 -19.88 7.37 8.67
C GLY A 47 -19.17 6.24 7.96
N ALA A 48 -19.22 5.01 8.48
CA ALA A 48 -18.60 3.87 7.83
C ALA A 48 -19.37 2.58 8.09
N TYR A 49 -19.31 1.65 7.13
CA TYR A 49 -19.85 0.30 7.28
C TYR A 49 -18.72 -0.70 7.02
N PRO A 50 -18.59 -1.78 7.81
CA PRO A 50 -17.44 -2.66 7.73
C PRO A 50 -17.41 -3.48 6.43
N ILE A 51 -16.39 -3.25 5.62
CA ILE A 51 -16.08 -4.06 4.43
C ILE A 51 -14.57 -4.24 4.29
N THR A 52 -14.11 -5.48 4.13
CA THR A 52 -12.69 -5.76 3.85
C THR A 52 -12.32 -5.14 2.50
N SER A 53 -11.22 -4.40 2.34
CA SER A 53 -10.08 -4.21 3.27
C SER A 53 -10.11 -2.89 4.07
N SER A 54 -11.14 -2.05 3.91
CA SER A 54 -11.24 -0.73 4.57
C SER A 54 -11.68 -0.79 6.03
N THR A 55 -12.18 -1.94 6.53
CA THR A 55 -12.65 -2.11 7.93
C THR A 55 -11.64 -1.64 8.98
N THR A 56 -10.33 -1.81 8.74
CA THR A 56 -9.27 -1.37 9.66
C THR A 56 -9.24 0.14 9.83
N MET A 57 -9.51 0.90 8.76
CA MET A 57 -9.58 2.37 8.82
C MET A 57 -10.79 2.83 9.66
N GLY A 58 -11.97 2.28 9.39
CA GLY A 58 -13.18 2.58 10.18
C GLY A 58 -13.03 2.19 11.65
N SER A 59 -12.45 1.02 11.92
CA SER A 59 -12.17 0.57 13.28
C SER A 59 -11.16 1.46 14.00
N GLY A 60 -10.13 1.93 13.29
CA GLY A 60 -9.12 2.85 13.81
C GLY A 60 -9.71 4.21 14.20
N PHE A 61 -10.57 4.77 13.34
CA PHE A 61 -11.28 6.01 13.64
C PHE A 61 -12.25 5.84 14.81
N ASN A 62 -13.05 4.76 14.82
CA ASN A 62 -13.97 4.47 15.94
C ASN A 62 -13.21 4.28 17.26
N ALA A 63 -12.04 3.63 17.23
CA ALA A 63 -11.19 3.52 18.41
C ALA A 63 -10.72 4.89 18.92
N ALA A 64 -10.41 5.85 18.04
CA ALA A 64 -10.08 7.22 18.46
C ALA A 64 -11.26 7.91 19.16
N VAL A 65 -12.49 7.76 18.62
CA VAL A 65 -13.72 8.25 19.24
C VAL A 65 -13.93 7.66 20.63
N MET A 66 -13.85 6.33 20.77
CA MET A 66 -14.07 5.64 22.05
C MET A 66 -13.02 6.00 23.11
N ASN A 67 -11.82 6.43 22.69
CA ASN A 67 -10.78 6.91 23.61
C ASN A 67 -10.93 8.41 23.94
N GLY A 68 -11.98 9.08 23.47
CA GLY A 68 -12.22 10.50 23.71
C GLY A 68 -11.18 11.41 23.07
N ARG A 69 -10.57 10.99 21.96
CA ARG A 69 -9.56 11.79 21.25
C ARG A 69 -10.25 13.00 20.59
N PRO A 70 -9.85 14.25 20.90
CA PRO A 70 -10.30 15.40 20.14
C PRO A 70 -9.49 15.57 18.85
N ASN A 71 -10.07 16.27 17.87
CA ASN A 71 -9.35 16.72 16.67
C ASN A 71 -8.40 17.91 16.99
N LEU A 72 -7.69 18.45 15.98
CA LEU A 72 -6.71 19.54 16.13
C LEU A 72 -7.29 20.89 16.60
N TRP A 73 -8.63 21.02 16.61
CA TRP A 73 -9.36 22.19 17.10
C TRP A 73 -10.06 21.93 18.44
N GLY A 74 -9.81 20.78 19.07
CA GLY A 74 -10.37 20.45 20.38
C GLY A 74 -11.80 19.93 20.35
N GLU A 75 -12.31 19.57 19.17
CA GLU A 75 -13.68 19.08 18.99
C GLU A 75 -13.71 17.56 19.15
N GLU A 76 -14.78 17.04 19.76
CA GLU A 76 -15.00 15.60 19.90
C GLU A 76 -15.35 14.97 18.55
N LEU A 77 -14.71 13.83 18.26
CA LEU A 77 -14.97 13.06 17.04
C LEU A 77 -16.28 12.27 17.14
N ILE A 78 -17.00 12.15 16.02
CA ILE A 78 -18.22 11.34 15.92
C ILE A 78 -18.00 10.16 14.97
N PHE A 79 -18.42 8.95 15.36
CA PHE A 79 -18.45 7.79 14.47
C PHE A 79 -19.84 7.18 14.44
N VAL A 80 -20.37 6.91 13.24
CA VAL A 80 -21.66 6.25 13.04
C VAL A 80 -21.48 5.05 12.13
N GLU A 81 -21.94 3.90 12.62
CA GLU A 81 -22.08 2.65 11.85
C GLU A 81 -23.56 2.43 11.52
N PRO A 82 -24.01 2.74 10.30
CA PRO A 82 -25.39 2.50 9.86
C PRO A 82 -25.57 1.05 9.38
N GLU A 83 -26.67 0.75 8.69
CA GLU A 83 -27.00 -0.61 8.25
C GLU A 83 -26.36 -1.03 6.90
N SER A 84 -25.78 -0.08 6.16
CA SER A 84 -25.14 -0.33 4.86
C SER A 84 -24.19 0.80 4.44
N GLU A 85 -23.35 0.56 3.44
CA GLU A 85 -22.48 1.56 2.81
C GLU A 85 -23.28 2.71 2.18
N HIS A 86 -24.47 2.43 1.62
CA HIS A 86 -25.36 3.47 1.10
C HIS A 86 -25.76 4.47 2.19
N SER A 87 -26.16 3.98 3.36
CA SER A 87 -26.50 4.83 4.49
C SER A 87 -25.29 5.48 5.15
N ALA A 88 -24.11 4.85 5.09
CA ALA A 88 -22.86 5.46 5.52
C ALA A 88 -22.49 6.68 4.67
N ALA A 89 -22.63 6.59 3.35
CA ALA A 89 -22.46 7.73 2.46
C ALA A 89 -23.53 8.80 2.71
N THR A 90 -24.79 8.41 2.93
CA THR A 90 -25.90 9.35 3.22
C THR A 90 -25.68 10.10 4.54
N PHE A 91 -25.14 9.44 5.57
CA PHE A 91 -24.73 10.11 6.79
C PHE A 91 -23.67 11.18 6.52
N CYS A 92 -22.64 10.84 5.72
CA CYS A 92 -21.60 11.80 5.36
C CYS A 92 -22.15 12.97 4.54
N GLU A 93 -23.08 12.72 3.61
CA GLU A 93 -23.78 13.76 2.88
C GLU A 93 -24.48 14.74 3.82
N GLY A 94 -25.28 14.23 4.77
CA GLY A 94 -25.99 15.07 5.74
C GLY A 94 -25.05 15.83 6.67
N PHE A 95 -23.98 15.20 7.13
CA PHE A 95 -22.99 15.81 8.01
C PHE A 95 -22.26 16.97 7.32
N ALA A 96 -21.83 16.76 6.07
CA ALA A 96 -21.19 17.81 5.28
C ALA A 96 -22.17 18.92 4.87
N ALA A 97 -23.44 18.59 4.59
CA ALA A 97 -24.46 19.60 4.32
C ALA A 97 -24.70 20.51 5.55
N ALA A 98 -24.52 19.98 6.76
CA ALA A 98 -24.56 20.77 8.00
C ALA A 98 -23.28 21.57 8.28
N GLY A 99 -22.32 21.60 7.33
CA GLY A 99 -21.06 22.34 7.44
C GLY A 99 -19.94 21.60 8.17
N GLY A 100 -20.11 20.29 8.42
CA GLY A 100 -19.12 19.49 9.14
C GLY A 100 -18.11 18.80 8.22
N ARG A 101 -16.86 18.68 8.69
CA ARG A 101 -15.82 17.91 7.99
C ARG A 101 -15.94 16.43 8.31
N VAL A 102 -16.27 15.63 7.30
CA VAL A 102 -16.55 14.20 7.44
C VAL A 102 -15.70 13.37 6.48
N THR A 103 -15.46 12.12 6.88
CA THR A 103 -14.79 11.08 6.08
C THR A 103 -15.58 9.77 6.05
N ASN A 104 -15.21 8.87 5.15
CA ASN A 104 -15.76 7.52 5.04
C ASN A 104 -14.65 6.54 4.62
N PHE A 105 -14.83 5.26 4.95
CA PHE A 105 -13.90 4.18 4.64
C PHE A 105 -14.68 3.04 3.97
N THR A 106 -14.38 2.75 2.70
CA THR A 106 -15.09 1.69 1.94
C THR A 106 -14.18 0.98 0.94
N SER A 107 -14.69 -0.11 0.36
CA SER A 107 -14.01 -0.99 -0.59
C SER A 107 -15.04 -1.74 -1.45
N GLY A 108 -14.67 -2.13 -2.67
CA GLY A 108 -15.37 -3.15 -3.45
C GLY A 108 -16.87 -2.85 -3.64
N GLN A 109 -17.70 -3.86 -3.35
CA GLN A 109 -19.17 -3.78 -3.47
C GLN A 109 -19.76 -2.60 -2.68
N GLY A 110 -19.15 -2.24 -1.55
CA GLY A 110 -19.58 -1.13 -0.72
C GLY A 110 -19.49 0.21 -1.44
N LEU A 111 -18.41 0.45 -2.21
CA LEU A 111 -18.27 1.68 -3.00
C LEU A 111 -19.32 1.77 -4.11
N VAL A 112 -19.62 0.66 -4.78
CA VAL A 112 -20.65 0.61 -5.83
C VAL A 112 -22.04 0.86 -5.24
N LEU A 113 -22.30 0.31 -4.05
CA LEU A 113 -23.55 0.53 -3.34
C LEU A 113 -23.77 2.00 -2.96
N MET A 114 -22.69 2.80 -2.83
CA MET A 114 -22.76 4.24 -2.61
C MET A 114 -23.05 5.06 -3.88
N LYS A 115 -23.00 4.47 -5.09
CA LYS A 115 -22.94 5.23 -6.36
C LYS A 115 -24.03 6.30 -6.51
N GLU A 116 -25.26 6.02 -6.09
CA GLU A 116 -26.35 7.00 -6.10
C GLU A 116 -26.02 8.23 -5.23
N VAL A 117 -25.55 7.99 -4.01
CA VAL A 117 -25.19 9.03 -3.03
C VAL A 117 -23.92 9.79 -3.46
N LEU A 118 -22.99 9.15 -4.18
CA LEU A 118 -21.83 9.85 -4.71
C LEU A 118 -22.25 10.96 -5.69
N TYR A 119 -23.29 10.74 -6.51
CA TYR A 119 -23.86 11.77 -7.38
C TYR A 119 -24.54 12.91 -6.60
N THR A 120 -25.16 12.64 -5.45
CA THR A 120 -25.82 13.67 -4.64
C THR A 120 -24.78 14.54 -3.93
N ILE A 121 -23.76 13.93 -3.32
CA ILE A 121 -22.64 14.63 -2.65
C ILE A 121 -21.93 15.55 -3.64
N SER A 122 -21.53 15.04 -4.82
CA SER A 122 -20.91 15.90 -5.82
C SER A 122 -21.91 16.94 -6.30
N GLY A 123 -23.15 16.58 -6.63
CA GLY A 123 -24.19 17.53 -7.07
C GLY A 123 -24.41 18.72 -6.12
N LYS A 124 -24.31 18.47 -4.81
CA LYS A 124 -24.44 19.46 -3.72
C LYS A 124 -23.16 20.23 -3.40
N ARG A 125 -22.04 19.94 -4.09
CA ARG A 125 -20.73 20.59 -3.92
C ARG A 125 -20.16 20.42 -2.50
N LEU A 126 -20.32 19.23 -1.94
CA LEU A 126 -19.84 18.91 -0.60
C LEU A 126 -18.39 18.40 -0.67
N PRO A 127 -17.40 19.09 -0.05
CA PRO A 127 -15.98 18.75 -0.16
C PRO A 127 -15.56 17.62 0.81
N VAL A 128 -16.22 16.46 0.71
CA VAL A 128 -15.87 15.28 1.51
C VAL A 128 -14.71 14.50 0.88
N VAL A 129 -13.96 13.77 1.70
CA VAL A 129 -12.93 12.82 1.22
C VAL A 129 -13.31 11.44 1.71
N PHE A 130 -13.44 10.48 0.79
CA PHE A 130 -13.65 9.08 1.11
C PHE A 130 -12.36 8.30 0.82
N ASN A 131 -11.95 7.45 1.76
CA ASN A 131 -10.72 6.69 1.70
C ASN A 131 -11.02 5.26 1.28
N ILE A 132 -10.44 4.85 0.15
CA ILE A 132 -10.80 3.61 -0.56
C ILE A 132 -9.64 2.62 -0.47
N GLY A 133 -9.91 1.45 0.12
CA GLY A 133 -9.06 0.28 -0.11
C GLY A 133 -9.53 -0.43 -1.35
N ALA A 134 -8.99 -0.10 -2.53
CA ALA A 134 -9.47 -0.60 -3.82
C ALA A 134 -9.49 -2.13 -3.84
N ARG A 135 -10.64 -2.70 -4.18
CA ARG A 135 -10.92 -4.12 -4.08
C ARG A 135 -11.68 -4.62 -5.30
N ALA A 136 -11.31 -5.81 -5.76
CA ALA A 136 -12.02 -6.50 -6.82
C ALA A 136 -13.51 -6.72 -6.49
N LEU A 137 -14.38 -6.35 -7.42
CA LEU A 137 -15.80 -6.59 -7.38
C LEU A 137 -16.07 -8.07 -7.60
N THR A 138 -16.89 -8.62 -6.70
CA THR A 138 -17.54 -9.92 -6.91
C THR A 138 -18.25 -9.97 -8.27
N SER A 139 -17.72 -10.81 -9.16
CA SER A 139 -18.29 -11.08 -10.49
C SER A 139 -18.61 -12.57 -10.63
N HIS A 140 -17.74 -13.34 -11.30
CA HIS A 140 -17.83 -14.80 -11.37
C HIS A 140 -17.58 -15.48 -10.01
N SER A 141 -16.84 -14.81 -9.12
CA SER A 141 -16.57 -15.22 -7.75
C SER A 141 -16.30 -14.00 -6.87
N LEU A 142 -16.40 -14.17 -5.55
CA LEU A 142 -16.03 -13.15 -4.58
C LEU A 142 -14.52 -13.14 -4.39
N ASN A 143 -13.93 -11.95 -4.43
CA ASN A 143 -12.55 -11.72 -4.06
C ASN A 143 -12.49 -10.54 -3.07
N VAL A 144 -11.70 -10.67 -2.00
CA VAL A 144 -11.51 -9.61 -0.98
C VAL A 144 -10.32 -8.70 -1.26
N HIS A 145 -9.46 -9.11 -2.18
CA HIS A 145 -8.16 -8.54 -2.49
C HIS A 145 -8.23 -7.43 -3.54
N ALA A 146 -7.07 -6.82 -3.85
CA ALA A 146 -6.97 -5.63 -4.69
C ALA A 146 -7.57 -5.84 -6.09
N GLY A 147 -8.31 -4.84 -6.54
CA GLY A 147 -8.81 -4.65 -7.89
C GLY A 147 -9.22 -3.18 -8.02
N HIS A 148 -9.12 -2.60 -9.21
CA HIS A 148 -9.48 -1.20 -9.44
C HIS A 148 -10.88 -1.03 -10.03
N ASP A 149 -11.56 -2.14 -10.32
CA ASP A 149 -12.87 -2.15 -10.95
C ASP A 149 -13.97 -1.52 -10.07
N ASP A 150 -13.82 -1.52 -8.74
CA ASP A 150 -14.71 -0.77 -7.84
C ASP A 150 -14.60 0.74 -8.05
N VAL A 151 -13.40 1.31 -8.03
CA VAL A 151 -13.16 2.73 -8.28
C VAL A 151 -13.55 3.12 -9.70
N MET A 152 -13.20 2.29 -10.68
CA MET A 152 -13.52 2.55 -12.09
C MET A 152 -15.03 2.50 -12.36
N SER A 153 -15.80 1.76 -11.55
CA SER A 153 -17.27 1.72 -11.65
C SER A 153 -17.96 3.02 -11.20
N VAL A 154 -17.28 3.88 -10.44
CA VAL A 154 -17.81 5.16 -9.92
C VAL A 154 -17.06 6.39 -10.45
N ALA A 155 -16.14 6.21 -11.39
CA ALA A 155 -15.31 7.29 -11.96
C ALA A 155 -16.11 8.41 -12.66
N ASP A 156 -17.38 8.16 -12.98
CA ASP A 156 -18.33 9.07 -13.62
C ASP A 156 -19.13 9.94 -12.63
N CYS A 157 -18.96 9.75 -11.32
CA CYS A 157 -19.78 10.41 -10.29
C CYS A 157 -19.41 11.89 -10.03
N GLY A 158 -18.38 12.41 -10.70
CA GLY A 158 -17.93 13.80 -10.55
C GLY A 158 -17.10 14.03 -9.28
N TRP A 159 -16.19 13.11 -8.98
CA TRP A 159 -15.26 13.17 -7.84
C TRP A 159 -13.82 13.31 -8.36
N GLY A 160 -12.96 13.97 -7.57
CA GLY A 160 -11.52 13.83 -7.73
C GLY A 160 -11.09 12.42 -7.31
N ILE A 161 -10.12 11.82 -8.00
CA ILE A 161 -9.68 10.44 -7.72
C ILE A 161 -8.17 10.39 -7.78
N THR A 162 -7.54 10.05 -6.66
CA THR A 162 -6.09 9.89 -6.55
C THR A 162 -5.70 8.47 -6.15
N PHE A 163 -4.57 7.96 -6.65
CA PHE A 163 -4.05 6.62 -6.35
C PHE A 163 -2.69 6.71 -5.66
N ALA A 164 -2.60 6.16 -4.45
CA ALA A 164 -1.35 5.92 -3.74
C ALA A 164 -0.72 4.59 -4.15
N ARG A 165 0.61 4.53 -4.17
CA ARG A 165 1.38 3.29 -4.43
C ARG A 165 1.74 2.56 -3.13
N ASN A 166 2.01 3.30 -2.06
CA ASN A 166 2.45 2.74 -0.77
C ASN A 166 1.81 3.44 0.44
N ALA A 167 2.14 2.99 1.64
CA ALA A 167 1.59 3.49 2.90
C ALA A 167 1.90 4.98 3.14
N GLN A 168 3.10 5.45 2.77
CA GLN A 168 3.47 6.88 2.87
C GLN A 168 2.55 7.73 1.99
N GLU A 169 2.42 7.36 0.72
CA GLU A 169 1.59 8.09 -0.24
C GLU A 169 0.10 8.04 0.12
N ALA A 170 -0.39 6.95 0.73
CA ALA A 170 -1.78 6.83 1.16
C ALA A 170 -2.15 7.87 2.23
N GLY A 171 -1.23 8.13 3.17
CA GLY A 171 -1.39 9.20 4.17
C GLY A 171 -1.21 10.59 3.59
N ASP A 172 -0.17 10.79 2.76
CA ASP A 172 0.12 12.11 2.18
C ASP A 172 -1.01 12.58 1.23
N LEU A 173 -1.47 11.69 0.34
CA LEU A 173 -2.58 11.99 -0.56
C LEU A 173 -3.91 12.17 0.19
N CYS A 174 -4.10 11.54 1.35
CA CYS A 174 -5.29 11.81 2.18
C CYS A 174 -5.38 13.30 2.58
N LEU A 175 -4.25 13.90 3.00
CA LEU A 175 -4.21 15.30 3.40
C LEU A 175 -4.30 16.24 2.18
N ILE A 176 -3.62 15.90 1.09
CA ILE A 176 -3.67 16.65 -0.18
C ILE A 176 -5.10 16.68 -0.74
N CYS A 177 -5.79 15.53 -0.77
CA CYS A 177 -7.18 15.42 -1.19
C CYS A 177 -8.09 16.33 -0.38
N ARG A 178 -7.88 16.43 0.94
CA ARG A 178 -8.70 17.30 1.79
C ARG A 178 -8.55 18.77 1.41
N ARG A 179 -7.32 19.25 1.25
CA ARG A 179 -7.06 20.63 0.83
C ARG A 179 -7.66 20.92 -0.55
N ALA A 180 -7.44 20.03 -1.51
CA ALA A 180 -7.98 20.18 -2.86
C ALA A 180 -9.52 20.14 -2.90
N ALA A 181 -10.14 19.25 -2.11
CA ALA A 181 -11.59 19.13 -2.02
C ALA A 181 -12.22 20.44 -1.52
N GLU A 182 -11.70 20.99 -0.43
CA GLU A 182 -12.21 22.21 0.20
C GLU A 182 -11.97 23.46 -0.66
N ALA A 183 -10.85 23.53 -1.37
CA ALA A 183 -10.55 24.63 -2.29
C ALA A 183 -11.43 24.62 -3.56
N SER A 184 -11.90 23.44 -4.00
CA SER A 184 -12.64 23.26 -5.25
C SER A 184 -14.14 22.97 -5.07
N PHE A 185 -14.62 22.84 -3.82
CA PHE A 185 -15.98 22.40 -3.50
C PHE A 185 -16.38 21.10 -4.21
N THR A 186 -15.40 20.19 -4.36
CA THR A 186 -15.59 18.92 -5.08
C THR A 186 -15.09 17.79 -4.20
N PRO A 187 -15.86 16.70 -4.05
CA PRO A 187 -15.44 15.59 -3.20
C PRO A 187 -14.33 14.76 -3.85
N PHE A 188 -13.54 14.04 -3.03
CA PHE A 188 -12.39 13.24 -3.46
C PHE A 188 -12.44 11.80 -2.97
N LEU A 189 -11.98 10.88 -3.81
CA LEU A 189 -11.62 9.51 -3.45
C LEU A 189 -10.09 9.44 -3.32
N ASN A 190 -9.62 9.18 -2.10
CA ASN A 190 -8.21 8.84 -1.84
C ASN A 190 -8.07 7.31 -1.90
N VAL A 191 -7.46 6.80 -2.97
CA VAL A 191 -7.42 5.37 -3.28
C VAL A 191 -6.05 4.78 -2.95
N GLN A 192 -6.05 3.59 -2.35
CA GLN A 192 -4.87 2.75 -2.14
C GLN A 192 -5.22 1.27 -2.43
N ASP A 193 -4.24 0.45 -2.83
CA ASP A 193 -4.49 -0.95 -3.18
C ASP A 193 -4.86 -1.79 -1.95
N GLY A 194 -5.99 -2.50 -2.02
CA GLY A 194 -6.46 -3.36 -0.93
C GLY A 194 -5.49 -4.49 -0.61
N PHE A 195 -5.18 -4.68 0.67
CA PHE A 195 -4.13 -5.55 1.21
C PHE A 195 -2.69 -5.13 0.84
N LEU A 196 -2.42 -4.88 -0.44
CA LEU A 196 -1.08 -4.56 -0.94
C LEU A 196 -0.55 -3.22 -0.40
N THR A 197 -1.44 -2.28 -0.06
CA THR A 197 -1.09 -1.04 0.63
C THR A 197 -1.80 -0.91 1.97
N THR A 198 -3.09 -1.27 2.04
CA THR A 198 -3.88 -1.10 3.29
C THR A 198 -3.38 -1.94 4.46
N HIS A 199 -2.66 -3.03 4.21
CA HIS A 199 -2.19 -3.98 5.24
C HIS A 199 -0.67 -4.22 5.22
N THR A 200 0.05 -3.64 4.26
CA THR A 200 1.50 -3.71 4.18
C THR A 200 2.09 -2.67 5.10
N VAL A 201 2.81 -3.12 6.13
CA VAL A 201 3.52 -2.24 7.06
C VAL A 201 4.81 -1.81 6.41
N GLU A 202 5.04 -0.51 6.35
CA GLU A 202 6.21 0.11 5.73
C GLU A 202 6.85 1.13 6.67
N SER A 203 8.12 1.45 6.43
CA SER A 203 8.75 2.65 7.00
C SER A 203 8.11 3.89 6.39
N VAL A 204 7.59 4.79 7.24
CA VAL A 204 6.95 6.04 6.81
C VAL A 204 7.35 7.20 7.71
N ASN A 205 7.20 8.41 7.17
CA ASN A 205 7.30 9.68 7.86
C ASN A 205 5.90 10.27 7.98
N LEU A 206 5.24 10.02 9.12
CA LEU A 206 3.88 10.52 9.35
C LEU A 206 3.87 12.04 9.44
N ILE A 207 2.89 12.66 8.79
CA ILE A 207 2.71 14.11 8.81
C ILE A 207 2.50 14.63 10.24
N GLU A 208 3.18 15.70 10.60
CA GLU A 208 3.07 16.34 11.92
C GLU A 208 1.71 17.03 12.11
N PRO A 209 1.09 16.92 13.29
CA PRO A 209 -0.18 17.59 13.64
C PRO A 209 -0.19 19.10 13.33
N GLU A 210 0.93 19.78 13.58
CA GLU A 210 1.12 21.21 13.34
C GLU A 210 1.01 21.53 11.85
N PHE A 211 1.67 20.74 11.00
CA PHE A 211 1.56 20.94 9.56
C PHE A 211 0.15 20.67 9.05
N MET A 212 -0.51 19.60 9.53
CA MET A 212 -1.91 19.34 9.14
C MET A 212 -2.80 20.53 9.44
N LYS A 213 -2.65 21.11 10.64
CA LYS A 213 -3.43 22.26 11.08
C LYS A 213 -3.24 23.46 10.15
N ASP A 214 -2.01 23.76 9.78
CA ASP A 214 -1.67 24.88 8.90
C ASP A 214 -2.08 24.61 7.44
N PHE A 215 -2.00 23.36 7.00
CA PHE A 215 -2.24 22.96 5.61
C PHE A 215 -3.72 22.94 5.23
N VAL A 216 -4.61 22.45 6.11
CA VAL A 216 -6.07 22.42 5.83
C VAL A 216 -6.87 23.49 6.54
N GLY A 217 -6.38 24.03 7.66
CA GLY A 217 -7.10 25.02 8.46
C GLY A 217 -8.39 24.48 9.12
N SER A 218 -9.03 25.35 9.91
CA SER A 218 -10.24 25.00 10.68
C SER A 218 -11.43 24.72 9.75
N PRO A 219 -12.20 23.63 9.99
CA PRO A 219 -13.40 23.36 9.22
C PRO A 219 -14.44 24.47 9.34
N SER A 220 -14.53 25.14 10.51
CA SER A 220 -15.44 26.27 10.75
C SER A 220 -15.23 27.47 9.81
N ASP A 221 -14.01 27.63 9.30
CA ASP A 221 -13.62 28.78 8.49
C ASP A 221 -13.72 28.49 6.99
N LYS A 222 -13.80 27.22 6.62
CA LYS A 222 -13.70 26.72 5.24
C LYS A 222 -15.01 26.15 4.72
N LEU A 223 -15.77 25.48 5.57
CA LEU A 223 -16.94 24.72 5.15
C LEU A 223 -18.22 25.54 5.25
N THR A 224 -19.08 25.37 4.23
CA THR A 224 -20.36 26.05 4.16
C THR A 224 -21.44 25.17 4.80
N ASN A 225 -22.14 25.72 5.80
CA ASN A 225 -23.36 25.10 6.31
C ASN A 225 -24.55 25.48 5.43
N ILE A 226 -25.03 24.53 4.62
CA ILE A 226 -26.24 24.71 3.78
C ILE A 226 -27.53 24.34 4.53
N MET A 227 -27.43 23.95 5.81
CA MET A 227 -28.53 23.65 6.72
C MET A 227 -28.62 24.71 7.85
N ASP A 228 -28.23 25.96 7.59
CA ASP A 228 -28.35 27.07 8.54
C ASP A 228 -29.79 27.60 8.59
N VAL A 229 -30.42 27.52 9.76
CA VAL A 229 -31.79 28.02 10.00
C VAL A 229 -31.89 29.54 9.97
N ASN A 230 -30.78 30.26 10.14
CA ASN A 230 -30.75 31.73 10.05
C ASN A 230 -30.64 32.20 8.59
N ASN A 231 -30.03 31.39 7.72
CA ASN A 231 -29.85 31.65 6.29
C ASN A 231 -30.37 30.45 5.47
N PRO A 232 -31.66 30.13 5.53
CA PRO A 232 -32.18 28.88 4.99
C PRO A 232 -32.09 28.84 3.47
N VAL A 233 -31.62 27.71 2.94
CA VAL A 233 -31.61 27.40 1.51
C VAL A 233 -32.39 26.11 1.24
N MET A 234 -32.91 25.98 0.02
CA MET A 234 -33.58 24.76 -0.43
C MET A 234 -32.63 23.99 -1.36
N SER A 235 -32.20 22.80 -0.94
CA SER A 235 -31.29 21.93 -1.70
C SER A 235 -32.00 20.64 -2.12
N GLY A 236 -31.64 20.10 -3.28
CA GLY A 236 -32.21 18.83 -3.78
C GLY A 236 -33.64 18.91 -4.31
N VAL A 237 -34.07 20.08 -4.82
CA VAL A 237 -35.42 20.26 -5.38
C VAL A 237 -35.63 19.49 -6.69
N VAL A 238 -36.89 19.17 -7.00
CA VAL A 238 -37.27 18.66 -8.32
C VAL A 238 -37.16 19.80 -9.35
N GLN A 239 -36.32 19.62 -10.35
CA GLN A 239 -36.15 20.56 -11.46
C GLN A 239 -36.69 19.96 -12.75
N ASN A 240 -37.50 20.73 -13.48
CA ASN A 240 -37.94 20.38 -14.83
C ASN A 240 -36.81 20.65 -15.85
N GLN A 241 -37.03 20.23 -17.10
CA GLN A 241 -36.03 20.10 -18.15
C GLN A 241 -35.16 21.36 -18.35
N ASP A 242 -35.78 22.55 -18.41
CA ASP A 242 -35.08 23.83 -18.64
C ASP A 242 -34.09 24.16 -17.50
N SER A 243 -34.52 24.04 -16.24
CA SER A 243 -33.68 24.36 -15.08
C SER A 243 -32.61 23.30 -14.84
N TYR A 244 -32.94 22.02 -15.03
CA TYR A 244 -32.02 20.92 -14.74
C TYR A 244 -30.76 20.97 -15.59
N MET A 245 -30.90 21.16 -16.91
CA MET A 245 -29.75 21.23 -17.82
C MET A 245 -28.84 22.42 -17.45
N LYS A 246 -29.42 23.59 -17.13
CA LYS A 246 -28.67 24.77 -16.70
C LYS A 246 -27.86 24.48 -15.44
N GLY A 247 -28.49 23.94 -14.40
CA GLY A 247 -27.83 23.61 -13.15
C GLY A 247 -26.74 22.55 -13.31
N LYS A 248 -26.99 21.49 -14.09
CA LYS A 248 -26.04 20.41 -14.31
C LYS A 248 -24.81 20.88 -15.09
N ILE A 249 -24.98 21.71 -16.11
CA ILE A 249 -23.85 22.26 -16.89
C ILE A 249 -23.10 23.34 -16.10
N ALA A 250 -23.79 24.17 -15.32
CA ALA A 250 -23.17 25.22 -14.51
C ALA A 250 -22.14 24.68 -13.49
N GLN A 251 -22.28 23.42 -13.04
CA GLN A 251 -21.31 22.77 -12.14
C GLN A 251 -19.89 22.69 -12.72
N ARG A 252 -19.71 22.79 -14.05
CA ARG A 252 -18.38 22.85 -14.68
C ARG A 252 -17.49 23.96 -14.13
N ALA A 253 -18.08 25.08 -13.68
CA ALA A 253 -17.32 26.16 -13.07
C ALA A 253 -16.52 25.68 -11.84
N TYR A 254 -17.07 24.76 -11.04
CA TYR A 254 -16.38 24.17 -9.89
C TYR A 254 -15.35 23.13 -10.30
N TYR A 255 -15.66 22.30 -11.30
CA TYR A 255 -14.69 21.30 -11.79
C TYR A 255 -13.44 21.94 -12.43
N ASN A 256 -13.58 23.14 -13.01
CA ASN A 256 -12.43 23.91 -13.50
C ASN A 256 -11.47 24.37 -12.38
N MET A 257 -11.91 24.33 -11.11
CA MET A 257 -11.08 24.66 -9.95
C MET A 257 -10.25 23.47 -9.46
N LEU A 258 -10.52 22.23 -9.93
CA LEU A 258 -9.82 21.04 -9.48
C LEU A 258 -8.32 21.05 -9.82
N ASP A 259 -7.96 21.35 -11.07
CA ASP A 259 -6.57 21.38 -11.51
C ASP A 259 -5.73 22.39 -10.70
N PRO A 260 -6.10 23.68 -10.61
CA PRO A 260 -5.33 24.64 -9.81
C PRO A 260 -5.33 24.30 -8.32
N ALA A 261 -6.42 23.73 -7.77
CA ALA A 261 -6.46 23.32 -6.37
C ALA A 261 -5.51 22.16 -6.06
N LEU A 262 -5.40 21.19 -6.97
CA LEU A 262 -4.45 20.08 -6.82
C LEU A 262 -3.00 20.55 -6.96
N ARG A 263 -2.70 21.42 -7.94
CA ARG A 263 -1.35 22.00 -8.10
C ARG A 263 -0.92 22.77 -6.86
N ASP A 264 -1.78 23.67 -6.35
CA ASP A 264 -1.51 24.39 -5.10
C ASP A 264 -1.25 23.43 -3.93
N ALA A 265 -2.06 22.39 -3.80
CA ALA A 265 -1.89 21.40 -2.74
C ALA A 265 -0.56 20.63 -2.88
N PHE A 266 -0.18 20.21 -4.09
CA PHE A 266 1.10 19.54 -4.34
C PHE A 266 2.30 20.44 -4.07
N ASP A 267 2.27 21.68 -4.58
CA ASP A 267 3.36 22.65 -4.43
C ASP A 267 3.58 23.02 -2.95
N GLU A 268 2.49 23.31 -2.23
CA GLU A 268 2.56 23.63 -0.81
C GLU A 268 3.03 22.43 0.02
N PHE A 269 2.58 21.22 -0.32
CA PHE A 269 3.01 20.00 0.35
C PHE A 269 4.51 19.75 0.16
N TYR A 270 5.01 19.89 -1.08
CA TYR A 270 6.44 19.77 -1.38
C TYR A 270 7.26 20.83 -0.66
N ARG A 271 6.83 22.09 -0.69
CA ARG A 271 7.53 23.20 -0.04
C ARG A 271 7.75 22.97 1.45
N LYS A 272 6.80 22.33 2.12
CA LYS A 272 6.79 22.10 3.57
C LYS A 272 7.46 20.80 3.98
N THR A 273 7.33 19.75 3.17
CA THR A 273 7.75 18.38 3.54
C THR A 273 8.94 17.84 2.75
N GLY A 274 9.23 18.42 1.59
CA GLY A 274 10.19 17.90 0.61
C GLY A 274 9.70 16.72 -0.23
N ARG A 275 8.50 16.19 0.05
CA ARG A 275 7.91 15.09 -0.73
C ARG A 275 7.11 15.65 -1.91
N LYS A 276 7.53 15.31 -3.12
CA LYS A 276 6.96 15.86 -4.35
C LYS A 276 5.90 14.93 -4.92
N TYR A 277 4.74 15.49 -5.22
CA TYR A 277 3.65 14.86 -5.96
C TYR A 277 3.28 15.71 -7.17
N ASP A 278 2.67 15.10 -8.17
CA ASP A 278 2.12 15.75 -9.36
C ASP A 278 0.99 14.85 -9.89
N PHE A 279 0.36 15.21 -11.01
CA PHE A 279 -0.69 14.39 -11.63
C PHE A 279 -0.18 13.03 -12.10
N VAL A 280 1.06 13.01 -12.60
CA VAL A 280 1.78 11.82 -13.06
C VAL A 280 3.22 11.88 -12.56
N SER A 281 3.89 10.74 -12.46
CA SER A 281 5.28 10.66 -12.07
C SER A 281 6.02 9.70 -13.01
N GLY A 282 6.87 10.28 -13.85
CA GLY A 282 7.74 9.55 -14.75
C GLY A 282 9.04 9.15 -14.04
N TYR A 283 9.50 7.93 -14.32
CA TYR A 283 10.78 7.43 -13.87
C TYR A 283 11.58 6.95 -15.09
N ARG A 284 12.70 7.64 -15.36
CA ARG A 284 13.59 7.41 -16.51
C ARG A 284 12.84 7.42 -17.86
N CYS A 285 11.90 8.37 -18.04
CA CYS A 285 11.05 8.47 -19.23
C CYS A 285 11.63 9.36 -20.34
N GLU A 286 12.55 10.28 -20.00
CA GLU A 286 13.00 11.38 -20.88
C GLU A 286 13.69 10.88 -22.16
N ASP A 287 14.39 9.76 -22.09
CA ASP A 287 15.09 9.12 -23.21
C ASP A 287 14.58 7.69 -23.51
N ALA A 288 13.44 7.31 -22.93
CA ALA A 288 12.90 5.95 -23.01
C ALA A 288 12.29 5.67 -24.40
N ASP A 289 12.68 4.54 -24.98
CA ASP A 289 12.03 3.99 -26.17
C ASP A 289 10.73 3.27 -25.80
N TYR A 290 10.67 2.67 -24.61
CA TYR A 290 9.56 1.85 -24.15
C TYR A 290 9.12 2.27 -22.75
N ILE A 291 7.82 2.48 -22.54
CA ILE A 291 7.30 2.96 -21.25
C ILE A 291 6.19 2.04 -20.72
N LEU A 292 6.24 1.69 -19.44
CA LEU A 292 5.12 1.06 -18.73
C LEU A 292 4.28 2.13 -18.02
N VAL A 293 2.97 2.12 -18.22
CA VAL A 293 2.01 3.08 -17.62
C VAL A 293 1.03 2.33 -16.73
N GLY A 294 0.76 2.84 -15.53
CA GLY A 294 -0.17 2.19 -14.61
C GLY A 294 -0.53 2.99 -13.36
N LEU A 295 -1.24 2.33 -12.46
CA LEU A 295 -1.81 2.88 -11.22
C LEU A 295 -1.46 1.98 -10.03
N GLY A 296 -1.23 2.57 -8.86
CA GLY A 296 -1.15 1.82 -7.60
C GLY A 296 0.19 1.07 -7.41
N SER A 297 0.18 0.08 -6.52
CA SER A 297 1.41 -0.37 -5.83
C SER A 297 2.45 -1.03 -6.73
N TYR A 298 2.05 -1.75 -7.78
CA TYR A 298 3.01 -2.39 -8.69
C TYR A 298 3.85 -1.38 -9.47
N MET A 299 3.48 -0.09 -9.48
CA MET A 299 4.28 0.95 -10.12
C MET A 299 5.56 1.27 -9.33
N GLU A 300 5.69 0.86 -8.07
CA GLU A 300 7.00 0.85 -7.40
C GLU A 300 7.85 -0.34 -7.86
N THR A 301 7.26 -1.55 -7.98
CA THR A 301 7.96 -2.71 -8.55
C THR A 301 8.46 -2.42 -9.98
N ALA A 302 7.70 -1.64 -10.74
CA ALA A 302 8.11 -1.18 -12.06
C ALA A 302 9.39 -0.33 -12.04
N GLN A 303 9.61 0.49 -11.02
CA GLN A 303 10.81 1.35 -10.94
C GLN A 303 12.08 0.51 -10.84
N THR A 304 12.13 -0.43 -9.89
CA THR A 304 13.29 -1.32 -9.74
C THR A 304 13.49 -2.22 -10.99
N THR A 305 12.40 -2.62 -11.65
CA THR A 305 12.49 -3.41 -12.89
C THR A 305 13.01 -2.57 -14.07
N VAL A 306 12.63 -1.30 -14.17
CA VAL A 306 13.17 -0.36 -15.16
C VAL A 306 14.67 -0.17 -14.96
N ASP A 307 15.15 -0.10 -13.72
CA ASP A 307 16.58 -0.01 -13.45
C ASP A 307 17.33 -1.25 -13.94
N TYR A 308 16.84 -2.45 -13.65
CA TYR A 308 17.41 -3.69 -14.19
C TYR A 308 17.42 -3.70 -15.74
N LEU A 309 16.29 -3.36 -16.37
CA LEU A 309 16.19 -3.33 -17.84
C LEU A 309 17.19 -2.36 -18.48
N ARG A 310 17.42 -1.20 -17.85
CA ARG A 310 18.34 -0.19 -18.36
C ARG A 310 19.79 -0.53 -18.08
N ASP A 311 20.10 -0.88 -16.84
CA ASP A 311 21.47 -0.93 -16.35
C ASP A 311 22.12 -2.29 -16.67
N GLU A 312 21.35 -3.39 -16.66
CA GLU A 312 21.85 -4.73 -16.96
C GLU A 312 21.57 -5.17 -18.41
N LEU A 313 20.40 -4.81 -18.96
CA LEU A 313 19.98 -5.24 -20.31
C LEU A 313 20.14 -4.18 -21.40
N GLY A 314 20.47 -2.93 -21.03
CA GLY A 314 20.68 -1.84 -22.00
C GLY A 314 19.42 -1.40 -22.76
N ILE A 315 18.24 -1.78 -22.28
CA ILE A 315 16.95 -1.40 -22.87
C ILE A 315 16.59 -0.01 -22.37
N LYS A 316 16.27 0.92 -23.26
CA LYS A 316 15.77 2.26 -22.91
C LYS A 316 14.34 2.21 -22.38
N ALA A 317 14.18 1.64 -21.20
CA ALA A 317 12.91 1.51 -20.50
C ALA A 317 12.58 2.75 -19.66
N GLY A 318 11.31 2.97 -19.39
CA GLY A 318 10.82 3.96 -18.42
C GLY A 318 9.50 3.47 -17.83
N CYS A 319 9.04 4.09 -16.74
CA CYS A 319 7.68 3.86 -16.23
C CYS A 319 7.01 5.15 -15.78
N LEU A 320 5.70 5.25 -16.03
CA LEU A 320 4.89 6.42 -15.75
C LEU A 320 3.73 6.03 -14.81
N ASN A 321 3.83 6.46 -13.56
CA ASN A 321 2.74 6.33 -12.60
C ASN A 321 1.72 7.46 -12.77
N ILE A 322 0.44 7.15 -12.61
CA ILE A 322 -0.62 8.15 -12.57
C ILE A 322 -1.10 8.30 -11.13
N TYR A 323 -0.90 9.48 -10.55
CA TYR A 323 -1.42 9.79 -9.22
C TYR A 323 -2.85 10.28 -9.26
N VAL A 324 -3.24 11.03 -10.29
CA VAL A 324 -4.57 11.63 -10.41
C VAL A 324 -5.28 11.03 -11.61
N PHE A 325 -6.31 10.22 -11.37
CA PHE A 325 -7.17 9.68 -12.44
C PHE A 325 -8.30 10.64 -12.82
N ARG A 326 -8.79 11.42 -11.85
CA ARG A 326 -9.78 12.49 -12.07
C ARG A 326 -9.38 13.76 -11.29
N PRO A 327 -9.31 14.94 -11.95
CA PRO A 327 -9.48 15.14 -13.39
C PRO A 327 -8.36 14.42 -14.18
N PHE A 328 -8.70 13.91 -15.37
CA PHE A 328 -7.76 13.07 -16.13
C PHE A 328 -6.62 13.94 -16.73
N PRO A 329 -5.33 13.62 -16.50
CA PRO A 329 -4.22 14.48 -16.88
C PRO A 329 -3.76 14.25 -18.33
N ALA A 330 -4.69 14.43 -19.27
CA ALA A 330 -4.48 14.14 -20.69
C ALA A 330 -3.24 14.83 -21.28
N GLU A 331 -3.09 16.14 -21.04
CA GLU A 331 -1.99 16.94 -21.60
C GLU A 331 -0.62 16.45 -21.13
N VAL A 332 -0.45 16.29 -19.82
CA VAL A 332 0.82 15.86 -19.21
C VAL A 332 1.14 14.41 -19.59
N LEU A 333 0.13 13.54 -19.69
CA LEU A 333 0.29 12.15 -20.14
C LEU A 333 0.78 12.07 -21.59
N VAL A 334 0.13 12.80 -22.50
CA VAL A 334 0.54 12.80 -23.91
C VAL A 334 1.94 13.38 -24.05
N GLU A 335 2.26 14.47 -23.36
CA GLU A 335 3.60 15.06 -23.40
C GLU A 335 4.68 14.08 -22.93
N ALA A 336 4.43 13.33 -21.85
CA ALA A 336 5.38 12.35 -21.32
C ALA A 336 5.56 11.10 -22.18
N LEU A 337 4.62 10.81 -23.09
CA LEU A 337 4.58 9.56 -23.85
C LEU A 337 4.79 9.74 -25.36
N LYS A 338 4.55 10.94 -25.92
CA LYS A 338 4.49 11.15 -27.38
C LYS A 338 5.77 10.77 -28.14
N ASP A 339 6.93 10.82 -27.48
CA ASP A 339 8.25 10.65 -28.10
C ASP A 339 8.81 9.22 -27.95
N CYS A 340 8.17 8.34 -27.17
CA CYS A 340 8.59 6.94 -27.08
C CYS A 340 8.15 6.14 -28.33
N LYS A 341 8.76 4.97 -28.56
CA LYS A 341 8.38 4.09 -29.67
C LYS A 341 7.06 3.36 -29.37
N ALA A 342 6.93 2.87 -28.14
CA ALA A 342 5.75 2.17 -27.68
C ALA A 342 5.58 2.30 -26.17
N PHE A 343 4.34 2.14 -25.71
CA PHE A 343 4.07 2.01 -24.29
C PHE A 343 2.97 0.99 -24.01
N THR A 344 3.06 0.38 -22.83
CA THR A 344 2.08 -0.58 -22.31
C THR A 344 1.30 0.07 -21.20
N ILE A 345 -0.03 -0.06 -21.25
CA ILE A 345 -0.92 0.34 -20.17
C ILE A 345 -1.35 -0.91 -19.42
N ILE A 346 -1.00 -1.01 -18.14
CA ILE A 346 -1.40 -2.15 -17.31
C ILE A 346 -2.47 -1.73 -16.30
N GLU A 347 -3.52 -2.55 -16.18
CA GLU A 347 -4.67 -2.23 -15.34
C GLU A 347 -5.02 -3.40 -14.41
N ARG A 348 -5.35 -3.09 -13.15
CA ARG A 348 -5.77 -4.07 -12.13
C ARG A 348 -7.25 -4.40 -12.23
N MET A 349 -7.74 -4.60 -13.45
CA MET A 349 -9.12 -4.93 -13.79
C MET A 349 -9.19 -5.54 -15.19
N ASP A 350 -10.36 -6.08 -15.53
CA ASP A 350 -10.67 -6.55 -16.87
C ASP A 350 -12.12 -6.21 -17.23
N ASP A 351 -12.33 -5.49 -18.33
CA ASP A 351 -13.62 -5.21 -18.95
C ASP A 351 -13.71 -5.96 -20.30
N PRO A 352 -14.16 -7.23 -20.30
CA PRO A 352 -14.05 -8.11 -21.46
C PRO A 352 -14.96 -7.74 -22.63
N LEU A 353 -15.95 -6.86 -22.43
CA LEU A 353 -16.81 -6.37 -23.51
C LEU A 353 -16.27 -5.09 -24.16
N SER A 354 -15.21 -4.50 -23.61
CA SER A 354 -14.58 -3.35 -24.21
C SER A 354 -13.77 -3.74 -25.44
N THR A 355 -14.10 -3.14 -26.59
CA THR A 355 -13.37 -3.34 -27.84
C THR A 355 -12.18 -2.39 -28.02
N THR A 356 -12.02 -1.41 -27.12
CA THR A 356 -10.97 -0.38 -27.20
C THR A 356 -9.99 -0.43 -26.04
N GLY A 357 -10.17 -1.36 -25.09
CA GLY A 357 -9.31 -1.58 -23.92
C GLY A 357 -9.99 -1.20 -22.60
N ASN A 358 -9.30 -1.44 -21.49
CA ASN A 358 -9.80 -1.15 -20.14
C ASN A 358 -9.90 0.39 -19.91
N HIS A 359 -10.34 0.80 -18.71
CA HIS A 359 -10.76 2.17 -18.45
C HIS A 359 -9.64 3.21 -18.62
N LEU A 360 -8.45 2.94 -18.08
CA LEU A 360 -7.30 3.83 -18.25
C LEU A 360 -6.84 3.84 -19.71
N THR A 361 -6.81 2.66 -20.35
CA THR A 361 -6.48 2.52 -21.78
C THR A 361 -7.35 3.40 -22.66
N ARG A 362 -8.66 3.43 -22.41
CA ARG A 362 -9.62 4.25 -23.13
C ARG A 362 -9.34 5.75 -22.97
N GLU A 363 -9.07 6.21 -21.77
CA GLU A 363 -8.77 7.62 -21.48
C GLU A 363 -7.48 8.06 -22.18
N ILE A 364 -6.43 7.24 -22.13
CA ILE A 364 -5.16 7.54 -22.82
C ILE A 364 -5.34 7.54 -24.33
N LYS A 365 -6.02 6.55 -24.92
CA LYS A 365 -6.31 6.52 -26.36
C LYS A 365 -7.13 7.73 -26.80
N ALA A 366 -8.09 8.18 -25.98
CA ALA A 366 -8.86 9.40 -26.25
C ALA A 366 -7.99 10.65 -26.20
N ALA A 367 -7.11 10.78 -25.19
CA ALA A 367 -6.17 11.90 -25.07
C ALA A 367 -5.23 12.00 -26.29
N PHE A 368 -4.69 10.86 -26.76
CA PHE A 368 -3.88 10.83 -27.97
C PHE A 368 -4.70 11.16 -29.23
N CYS A 369 -5.95 10.70 -29.33
CA CYS A 369 -6.83 11.08 -30.43
C CYS A 369 -7.05 12.60 -30.49
N ASP A 370 -7.30 13.23 -29.34
CA ASP A 370 -7.44 14.68 -29.24
C ASP A 370 -6.15 15.40 -29.63
N ALA A 371 -4.99 14.92 -29.17
CA ALA A 371 -3.68 15.47 -29.53
C ALA A 371 -3.36 15.33 -31.02
N MET A 372 -3.64 14.19 -31.66
CA MET A 372 -3.44 14.01 -33.10
C MET A 372 -4.28 15.01 -33.93
N ASN A 373 -5.45 15.40 -33.42
CA ASN A 373 -6.35 16.33 -34.08
C ASN A 373 -6.20 17.80 -33.62
N GLY A 374 -5.39 18.08 -32.59
CA GLY A 374 -5.30 19.40 -31.96
C GLY A 374 -6.63 19.87 -31.34
N GLN A 375 -7.38 18.95 -30.74
CA GLN A 375 -8.70 19.20 -30.14
C GLN A 375 -8.63 19.28 -28.61
N ASN A 376 -9.71 19.76 -27.99
CA ASN A 376 -9.86 19.84 -26.54
C ASN A 376 -8.72 20.57 -25.80
N GLY A 377 -8.07 21.53 -26.46
CA GLY A 377 -6.96 22.30 -25.90
C GLY A 377 -5.60 21.60 -25.95
N MET A 378 -5.52 20.40 -26.53
CA MET A 378 -4.28 19.63 -26.68
C MET A 378 -3.36 20.23 -27.74
N THR A 379 -2.06 20.23 -27.48
CA THR A 379 -1.05 20.52 -28.49
C THR A 379 -1.08 19.46 -29.58
N LYS A 380 -1.09 19.89 -30.85
CA LYS A 380 -1.12 18.95 -31.97
C LYS A 380 0.17 18.15 -32.04
N ILE A 381 0.07 16.83 -32.13
CA ILE A 381 1.18 15.93 -32.41
C ILE A 381 1.05 15.31 -33.82
N ASP A 382 2.17 14.95 -34.42
CA ASP A 382 2.22 14.43 -35.80
C ASP A 382 2.20 12.89 -35.87
N SER A 383 2.53 12.22 -34.78
CA SER A 383 2.57 10.77 -34.66
C SER A 383 2.14 10.30 -33.27
N MET A 384 1.66 9.05 -33.21
CA MET A 384 1.27 8.38 -31.97
C MET A 384 2.15 7.13 -31.80
N PRO A 385 2.75 6.91 -30.61
CA PRO A 385 3.45 5.66 -30.30
C PRO A 385 2.54 4.44 -30.42
N ARG A 386 3.14 3.25 -30.52
CA ARG A 386 2.37 2.00 -30.44
C ARG A 386 1.82 1.83 -29.01
N ILE A 387 0.52 1.60 -28.89
CA ILE A 387 -0.16 1.46 -27.59
C ILE A 387 -0.54 0.00 -27.37
N PHE A 388 0.11 -0.64 -26.41
CA PHE A 388 -0.25 -1.96 -25.90
C PHE A 388 -1.01 -1.83 -24.59
N HIS A 389 -1.78 -2.85 -24.22
CA HIS A 389 -2.47 -2.85 -22.94
C HIS A 389 -2.71 -4.25 -22.40
N GLY A 390 -2.92 -4.36 -21.08
CA GLY A 390 -3.19 -5.66 -20.48
C GLY A 390 -3.81 -5.61 -19.09
N ALA A 391 -4.28 -6.78 -18.66
CA ALA A 391 -4.82 -6.99 -17.33
C ALA A 391 -3.81 -7.74 -16.45
N ALA A 392 -3.52 -7.20 -15.26
CA ALA A 392 -2.60 -7.80 -14.31
C ALA A 392 -3.02 -7.56 -12.86
N GLY A 393 -2.65 -8.48 -11.97
CA GLY A 393 -2.78 -8.26 -10.54
C GLY A 393 -4.20 -8.23 -9.97
N LEU A 394 -5.21 -8.65 -10.74
CA LEU A 394 -6.59 -8.78 -10.27
C LEU A 394 -6.65 -9.72 -9.07
N GLY A 395 -7.34 -9.32 -8.02
CA GLY A 395 -7.46 -10.11 -6.79
C GLY A 395 -6.14 -10.26 -6.03
N SER A 396 -5.29 -9.23 -6.05
CA SER A 396 -3.91 -9.26 -5.54
C SER A 396 -3.07 -10.43 -6.06
N ARG A 397 -3.30 -10.87 -7.29
CA ARG A 397 -2.32 -11.72 -7.97
C ARG A 397 -0.99 -10.96 -8.04
N ASP A 398 0.11 -11.64 -7.78
CA ASP A 398 1.43 -11.01 -7.85
C ASP A 398 1.73 -10.51 -9.26
N VAL A 399 2.37 -9.34 -9.33
CA VAL A 399 2.98 -8.79 -10.54
C VAL A 399 4.44 -8.53 -10.19
N ARG A 400 5.31 -9.40 -10.69
CA ARG A 400 6.73 -9.47 -10.33
C ARG A 400 7.63 -8.83 -11.37
N PRO A 401 8.93 -8.66 -11.08
CA PRO A 401 9.90 -8.23 -12.08
C PRO A 401 9.83 -9.02 -13.39
N GLY A 402 9.79 -10.36 -13.34
CA GLY A 402 9.69 -11.18 -14.55
C GLY A 402 8.43 -10.93 -15.38
N ASP A 403 7.30 -10.68 -14.72
CA ASP A 403 6.06 -10.28 -15.38
C ASP A 403 6.22 -8.94 -16.11
N ILE A 404 6.82 -7.95 -15.45
CA ILE A 404 7.05 -6.61 -16.00
C ILE A 404 8.03 -6.69 -17.19
N ILE A 405 9.11 -7.46 -17.07
CA ILE A 405 10.05 -7.71 -18.17
C ILE A 405 9.33 -8.30 -19.39
N SER A 406 8.39 -9.22 -19.20
CA SER A 406 7.60 -9.80 -20.30
C SER A 406 6.79 -8.74 -21.06
N MET A 407 6.28 -7.70 -20.37
CA MET A 407 5.56 -6.59 -21.01
C MET A 407 6.50 -5.77 -21.90
N PHE A 408 7.73 -5.49 -21.45
CA PHE A 408 8.73 -4.81 -22.27
C PHE A 408 9.15 -5.65 -23.47
N ASN A 409 9.33 -6.96 -23.29
CA ASN A 409 9.61 -7.87 -24.38
C ASN A 409 8.48 -7.89 -25.43
N ASN A 410 7.21 -7.84 -25.00
CA ASN A 410 6.06 -7.73 -25.91
C ASN A 410 6.10 -6.42 -26.72
N MET A 411 6.43 -5.29 -26.10
CA MET A 411 6.58 -4.01 -26.81
C MET A 411 7.74 -4.02 -27.82
N ILE A 412 8.88 -4.61 -27.45
CA ILE A 412 10.07 -4.71 -28.29
C ILE A 412 9.80 -5.60 -29.51
N ALA A 413 9.06 -6.69 -29.30
CA ALA A 413 8.71 -7.64 -30.35
C ALA A 413 7.56 -7.18 -31.26
N ASP A 414 6.93 -6.04 -30.96
CA ASP A 414 5.67 -5.60 -31.57
C ASP A 414 4.60 -6.72 -31.52
N GLY A 415 4.41 -7.27 -30.31
CA GLY A 415 3.61 -8.47 -30.06
C GLY A 415 2.10 -8.23 -29.96
N GLU A 416 1.47 -8.85 -28.96
CA GLU A 416 0.00 -8.82 -28.80
C GLU A 416 -0.49 -7.47 -28.26
N ASP A 417 -1.53 -6.92 -28.89
CA ASP A 417 -2.14 -5.63 -28.50
C ASP A 417 -2.76 -5.68 -27.10
N TYR A 418 -3.45 -6.79 -26.82
CA TYR A 418 -4.00 -7.12 -25.50
C TYR A 418 -3.38 -8.41 -24.98
N PHE A 419 -2.98 -8.40 -23.71
CA PHE A 419 -2.47 -9.58 -23.01
C PHE A 419 -2.91 -9.62 -21.55
N CYS A 420 -2.66 -10.75 -20.89
CA CYS A 420 -2.78 -10.87 -19.44
C CYS A 420 -1.48 -11.37 -18.79
N ILE A 421 -1.37 -11.20 -17.48
CA ILE A 421 -0.14 -11.45 -16.72
C ILE A 421 -0.41 -12.31 -15.50
N GLY A 422 0.56 -13.15 -15.12
CA GLY A 422 0.51 -13.92 -13.86
C GLY A 422 -0.43 -15.12 -13.85
N ILE A 423 -1.04 -15.49 -14.99
CA ILE A 423 -1.95 -16.64 -15.13
C ILE A 423 -1.58 -17.53 -16.32
N LYS A 424 -2.00 -18.79 -16.27
CA LYS A 424 -1.91 -19.69 -17.43
C LYS A 424 -3.11 -19.48 -18.34
N HIS A 425 -2.92 -18.72 -19.40
CA HIS A 425 -3.97 -18.40 -20.38
C HIS A 425 -3.35 -18.25 -21.77
N HIS A 426 -4.14 -18.42 -22.84
CA HIS A 426 -3.61 -18.26 -24.20
C HIS A 426 -3.26 -16.81 -24.58
N LEU A 427 -3.71 -15.84 -23.76
CA LEU A 427 -3.36 -14.41 -23.86
C LEU A 427 -2.22 -14.02 -22.91
N ALA A 428 -1.69 -14.98 -22.13
CA ALA A 428 -0.69 -14.67 -21.14
C ALA A 428 0.68 -14.49 -21.80
N LEU A 429 1.42 -13.45 -21.39
CA LEU A 429 2.81 -13.31 -21.80
C LEU A 429 3.68 -14.36 -21.09
N GLU A 430 4.66 -14.89 -21.83
CA GLU A 430 5.64 -15.82 -21.27
C GLU A 430 6.75 -15.07 -20.52
N ILE A 431 7.06 -15.57 -19.32
CA ILE A 431 8.15 -15.04 -18.50
C ILE A 431 9.44 -15.75 -18.92
N ALA A 432 10.38 -14.99 -19.47
CA ALA A 432 11.69 -15.50 -19.88
C ALA A 432 12.68 -15.56 -18.70
N GLU A 433 12.64 -14.56 -17.82
CA GLU A 433 13.51 -14.42 -16.66
C GLU A 433 12.75 -13.71 -15.52
N ASP A 434 13.20 -13.92 -14.28
CA ASP A 434 12.59 -13.32 -13.08
C ASP A 434 13.69 -13.04 -12.03
N PRO A 435 14.44 -11.93 -12.19
CA PRO A 435 15.61 -11.61 -11.39
C PRO A 435 15.26 -11.26 -9.94
N ASP A 436 16.22 -11.46 -9.03
CA ASP A 436 16.13 -10.97 -7.65
C ASP A 436 16.43 -9.45 -7.63
N LEU A 437 15.38 -8.64 -7.55
CA LEU A 437 15.49 -7.17 -7.52
C LEU A 437 15.27 -6.58 -6.12
N ARG A 438 15.50 -7.37 -5.07
CA ARG A 438 15.53 -6.84 -3.70
C ARG A 438 16.70 -5.84 -3.55
N PRO A 439 16.57 -4.85 -2.65
CA PRO A 439 17.69 -3.94 -2.41
C PRO A 439 18.98 -4.69 -2.06
N SER A 440 20.12 -4.18 -2.53
CA SER A 440 21.42 -4.81 -2.26
C SER A 440 21.68 -4.94 -0.76
N GLY A 441 21.99 -6.15 -0.30
CA GLY A 441 22.21 -6.43 1.13
C GLY A 441 20.92 -6.49 1.96
N ALA A 442 19.74 -6.46 1.33
CA ALA A 442 18.47 -6.66 2.02
C ALA A 442 18.40 -8.06 2.64
N PHE A 443 17.71 -8.14 3.77
CA PHE A 443 17.32 -9.38 4.41
C PHE A 443 15.83 -9.60 4.17
N SER A 444 15.47 -10.78 3.69
CA SER A 444 14.09 -11.18 3.51
C SER A 444 13.75 -12.46 4.26
N MET A 445 12.54 -12.49 4.80
CA MET A 445 12.03 -13.60 5.59
C MET A 445 10.65 -14.02 5.07
N ARG A 446 10.44 -15.33 4.98
CA ARG A 446 9.10 -15.92 4.80
C ARG A 446 8.79 -16.87 5.95
N GLY A 447 7.74 -16.54 6.68
CA GLY A 447 7.23 -17.43 7.73
C GLY A 447 6.02 -18.22 7.29
N HIS A 448 5.96 -19.47 7.72
CA HIS A 448 4.85 -20.40 7.57
C HIS A 448 4.24 -20.67 8.94
N SER A 449 2.97 -20.31 9.10
CA SER A 449 2.28 -20.37 10.38
C SER A 449 0.82 -20.76 10.21
N VAL A 450 0.07 -20.78 11.31
CA VAL A 450 -1.37 -21.06 11.36
C VAL A 450 -2.10 -19.86 11.93
N GLY A 451 -3.27 -19.56 11.35
CA GLY A 451 -4.15 -18.51 11.84
C GLY A 451 -4.50 -18.71 13.33
N GLY A 452 -4.01 -17.81 14.19
CA GLY A 452 -4.18 -17.88 15.65
C GLY A 452 -2.86 -17.94 16.43
N PHE A 453 -1.72 -18.21 15.78
CA PHE A 453 -0.41 -18.37 16.44
C PHE A 453 0.32 -17.05 16.76
N GLY A 454 -0.27 -15.90 16.41
CA GLY A 454 0.33 -14.58 16.68
C GLY A 454 1.43 -14.15 15.71
N SER A 455 1.73 -14.93 14.66
CA SER A 455 2.83 -14.64 13.73
C SER A 455 2.68 -13.34 12.95
N VAL A 456 1.47 -12.95 12.54
CA VAL A 456 1.25 -11.67 11.85
C VAL A 456 1.61 -10.49 12.75
N THR A 457 1.16 -10.51 14.01
CA THR A 457 1.51 -9.47 15.00
C THR A 457 3.01 -9.47 15.28
N THR A 458 3.61 -10.65 15.41
CA THR A 458 5.07 -10.79 15.57
C THR A 458 5.80 -10.16 14.40
N ASN A 459 5.36 -10.39 13.17
CA ASN A 459 5.98 -9.83 11.98
C ASN A 459 5.95 -8.30 12.00
N LYS A 460 4.82 -7.69 12.40
CA LYS A 460 4.71 -6.23 12.60
C LYS A 460 5.65 -5.70 13.68
N VAL A 461 5.84 -6.47 14.76
CA VAL A 461 6.80 -6.13 15.84
C VAL A 461 8.23 -6.18 15.32
N ILE A 462 8.61 -7.24 14.57
CA ILE A 462 9.95 -7.35 13.97
C ILE A 462 10.21 -6.18 13.02
N ALA A 463 9.25 -5.84 12.14
CA ALA A 463 9.35 -4.68 11.26
C ALA A 463 9.54 -3.37 12.05
N THR A 464 8.77 -3.18 13.12
CA THR A 464 8.91 -2.00 14.00
C THR A 464 10.29 -1.93 14.64
N ILE A 465 10.88 -3.06 15.03
CA ILE A 465 12.24 -3.12 15.57
C ILE A 465 13.27 -2.81 14.47
N GLY A 466 13.12 -3.39 13.28
CA GLY A 466 13.94 -3.08 12.11
C GLY A 466 14.00 -1.59 11.82
N GLY A 467 12.83 -0.92 11.74
CA GLY A 467 12.76 0.50 11.45
C GLY A 467 13.16 1.40 12.62
N GLN A 468 12.55 1.22 13.79
CA GLN A 468 12.67 2.19 14.89
C GLN A 468 13.91 1.96 15.77
N VAL A 469 14.45 0.74 15.82
CA VAL A 469 15.63 0.41 16.63
C VAL A 469 16.88 0.40 15.76
N PHE A 470 16.81 -0.22 14.57
CA PHE A 470 17.98 -0.36 13.70
C PHE A 470 18.06 0.67 12.57
N GLY A 471 17.07 1.56 12.44
CA GLY A 471 17.08 2.64 11.44
C GLY A 471 17.02 2.13 10.00
N LYS A 472 16.46 0.93 9.79
CA LYS A 472 16.36 0.30 8.47
C LYS A 472 15.05 0.65 7.78
N ASP A 473 15.03 0.54 6.45
CA ASP A 473 13.79 0.46 5.72
C ASP A 473 13.16 -0.91 5.93
N VAL A 474 11.84 -0.96 6.11
CA VAL A 474 11.13 -2.22 6.36
C VAL A 474 9.86 -2.29 5.53
N GLN A 475 9.55 -3.51 5.11
CA GLN A 475 8.27 -3.84 4.50
C GLN A 475 7.81 -5.19 5.06
N ALA A 476 6.58 -5.27 5.58
CA ALA A 476 6.06 -6.49 6.17
C ALA A 476 4.57 -6.66 5.87
N TYR A 477 4.21 -7.80 5.29
CA TYR A 477 2.83 -8.10 4.91
C TYR A 477 2.53 -9.60 5.06
N PRO A 478 1.33 -9.94 5.54
CA PRO A 478 0.85 -11.31 5.58
C PRO A 478 0.04 -11.67 4.32
N LYS A 479 0.01 -12.95 3.99
CA LYS A 479 -0.94 -13.52 3.04
C LYS A 479 -2.15 -14.04 3.79
N TYR A 480 -3.27 -13.34 3.63
CA TYR A 480 -4.54 -13.73 4.21
C TYR A 480 -5.29 -14.69 3.28
N GLY A 481 -5.76 -15.80 3.84
CA GLY A 481 -6.78 -16.64 3.23
C GLY A 481 -8.19 -16.14 3.55
N SER A 482 -9.20 -16.87 3.07
CA SER A 482 -10.62 -16.58 3.33
C SER A 482 -11.07 -16.98 4.76
N GLU A 483 -10.24 -17.76 5.45
CA GLU A 483 -10.56 -18.46 6.67
C GLU A 483 -10.09 -17.70 7.93
N LYS A 484 -10.95 -17.67 8.95
CA LYS A 484 -10.73 -16.84 10.15
C LYS A 484 -9.60 -17.34 11.06
N LYS A 485 -9.41 -18.66 11.20
CA LYS A 485 -8.40 -19.33 12.06
C LYS A 485 -8.13 -20.75 11.58
N GLY A 486 -6.98 -21.30 11.98
CA GLY A 486 -6.70 -22.74 11.91
C GLY A 486 -6.16 -23.24 10.57
N LEU A 487 -6.05 -22.38 9.54
CA LEU A 487 -5.40 -22.73 8.28
C LEU A 487 -3.99 -22.14 8.16
N PRO A 488 -3.15 -22.74 7.30
CA PRO A 488 -1.84 -22.21 6.96
C PRO A 488 -1.92 -20.77 6.46
N THR A 489 -0.98 -19.95 6.92
CA THR A 489 -0.78 -18.57 6.50
C THR A 489 0.71 -18.33 6.30
N THR A 490 1.05 -17.66 5.21
CA THR A 490 2.41 -17.16 5.00
C THR A 490 2.49 -15.68 5.33
N TYR A 491 3.65 -15.25 5.79
CA TYR A 491 3.93 -13.84 6.00
C TYR A 491 5.34 -13.51 5.58
N TYR A 492 5.53 -12.27 5.16
CA TYR A 492 6.74 -11.80 4.49
C TYR A 492 7.27 -10.58 5.22
N LEU A 493 8.59 -10.45 5.25
CA LEU A 493 9.31 -9.31 5.78
C LEU A 493 10.53 -9.08 4.91
N THR A 494 10.79 -7.83 4.58
CA THR A 494 12.05 -7.36 4.01
C THR A 494 12.58 -6.23 4.87
N ILE A 495 13.88 -6.23 5.14
CA ILE A 495 14.60 -5.19 5.85
C ILE A 495 15.80 -4.80 5.00
N ALA A 496 15.97 -3.51 4.72
CA ALA A 496 17.01 -3.01 3.83
C ALA A 496 17.59 -1.68 4.33
N ASP A 497 18.75 -1.30 3.79
CA ASP A 497 19.35 0.03 4.01
C ASP A 497 18.75 1.13 3.12
N SER A 498 18.07 0.73 2.05
CA SER A 498 17.38 1.62 1.12
C SER A 498 15.91 1.21 0.95
N HIS A 499 15.10 2.10 0.40
CA HIS A 499 13.67 1.89 0.19
C HIS A 499 13.36 0.57 -0.54
N ILE A 500 12.35 -0.14 -0.05
CA ILE A 500 11.89 -1.42 -0.59
C ILE A 500 10.76 -1.17 -1.59
N TYR A 501 11.05 -1.31 -2.89
CA TYR A 501 10.10 -1.02 -3.98
C TYR A 501 9.19 -2.20 -4.37
N SER A 502 9.46 -3.42 -3.89
CA SER A 502 8.78 -4.63 -4.39
C SER A 502 7.46 -4.90 -3.68
N HIS A 503 6.35 -4.88 -4.43
CA HIS A 503 4.99 -5.19 -3.91
C HIS A 503 4.44 -6.52 -4.46
N SER A 504 5.04 -7.63 -4.06
CA SER A 504 4.64 -8.99 -4.45
C SER A 504 5.14 -10.00 -3.42
N GLU A 505 4.65 -11.24 -3.45
CA GLU A 505 5.26 -12.34 -2.67
C GLU A 505 6.76 -12.48 -2.95
N LEU A 506 7.52 -12.76 -1.88
CA LEU A 506 8.96 -12.98 -1.99
C LEU A 506 9.26 -14.35 -2.59
N GLU A 507 9.97 -14.36 -3.70
CA GLU A 507 10.57 -15.58 -4.25
C GLU A 507 11.86 -15.92 -3.52
N TYR A 508 12.74 -14.93 -3.37
CA TYR A 508 14.05 -15.10 -2.76
C TYR A 508 14.02 -14.69 -1.29
N VAL A 509 14.49 -15.58 -0.41
CA VAL A 509 14.47 -15.38 1.05
C VAL A 509 15.74 -15.86 1.74
N ASP A 510 16.15 -15.13 2.77
CA ASP A 510 17.32 -15.40 3.62
C ASP A 510 16.96 -16.23 4.85
N LEU A 511 15.73 -16.08 5.34
CA LEU A 511 15.22 -16.81 6.49
C LEU A 511 13.84 -17.41 6.22
N ILE A 512 13.71 -18.72 6.39
CA ILE A 512 12.41 -19.38 6.52
C ILE A 512 12.10 -19.62 7.99
N VAL A 513 10.88 -19.27 8.38
CA VAL A 513 10.36 -19.57 9.71
C VAL A 513 9.25 -20.60 9.62
N LEU A 514 9.37 -21.70 10.34
CA LEU A 514 8.33 -22.74 10.42
C LEU A 514 7.73 -22.72 11.83
N ASN A 515 6.74 -21.85 12.05
CA ASN A 515 5.93 -21.88 13.27
C ASN A 515 5.01 -23.12 13.27
N ASP A 516 4.52 -23.51 12.09
CA ASP A 516 3.84 -24.78 11.87
C ASP A 516 4.73 -25.72 11.06
N THR A 517 5.25 -26.75 11.71
CA THR A 517 6.12 -27.75 11.06
C THR A 517 5.38 -28.60 10.04
N ASN A 518 4.04 -28.65 10.05
CA ASN A 518 3.29 -29.39 9.04
C ASN A 518 3.52 -28.88 7.62
N SER A 519 3.90 -27.60 7.48
CA SER A 519 4.24 -26.97 6.20
C SER A 519 5.34 -27.72 5.43
N ILE A 520 6.29 -28.37 6.14
CA ILE A 520 7.37 -29.15 5.51
C ILE A 520 6.88 -30.45 4.87
N PHE A 521 5.73 -30.96 5.30
CA PHE A 521 5.13 -32.20 4.77
C PHE A 521 4.06 -31.95 3.71
N GLN A 522 3.48 -30.74 3.67
CA GLN A 522 2.36 -30.40 2.78
C GLN A 522 2.79 -29.69 1.48
N GLY A 523 4.05 -29.26 1.39
CA GLY A 523 4.57 -28.58 0.20
C GLY A 523 6.08 -28.37 0.28
N ASN A 524 6.57 -27.41 -0.50
CA ASN A 524 7.98 -27.02 -0.49
C ASN A 524 8.15 -25.63 0.17
N PRO A 525 8.24 -25.55 1.52
CA PRO A 525 8.45 -24.28 2.18
C PRO A 525 9.83 -23.70 1.89
N LEU A 526 10.81 -24.51 1.43
CA LEU A 526 12.20 -24.13 1.14
C LEU A 526 12.40 -23.48 -0.24
N LYS A 527 11.36 -23.44 -1.07
CA LYS A 527 11.44 -22.85 -2.42
C LYS A 527 11.96 -21.40 -2.37
N GLY A 528 13.07 -21.15 -3.08
CA GLY A 528 13.64 -19.81 -3.20
C GLY A 528 14.51 -19.37 -2.02
N MET A 529 14.92 -20.30 -1.16
CA MET A 529 16.04 -20.04 -0.25
C MET A 529 17.30 -19.68 -1.03
N VAL A 530 17.99 -18.63 -0.57
CA VAL A 530 19.34 -18.30 -1.03
C VAL A 530 20.36 -19.28 -0.43
N ASP A 531 21.45 -19.52 -1.14
CA ASP A 531 22.56 -20.37 -0.65
C ASP A 531 23.11 -19.82 0.68
N GLY A 532 23.33 -20.69 1.66
CA GLY A 532 23.75 -20.31 3.02
C GLY A 532 22.65 -19.69 3.90
N GLY A 533 21.42 -19.58 3.40
CA GLY A 533 20.26 -19.09 4.13
C GLY A 533 19.93 -19.94 5.37
N ALA A 534 19.06 -19.41 6.23
CA ALA A 534 18.70 -20.04 7.49
C ALA A 534 17.25 -20.53 7.54
N ILE A 535 17.02 -21.61 8.28
CA ILE A 535 15.70 -22.12 8.64
C ILE A 535 15.60 -22.04 10.16
N PHE A 536 14.52 -21.46 10.68
CA PHE A 536 14.19 -21.49 12.11
C PHE A 536 12.83 -22.17 12.30
N MET A 537 12.80 -23.29 13.01
CA MET A 537 11.59 -24.11 13.13
C MET A 537 11.18 -24.42 14.58
N GLN A 538 9.87 -24.62 14.76
CA GLN A 538 9.32 -25.12 16.00
C GLN A 538 9.71 -26.58 16.19
N SER A 539 10.22 -26.97 17.37
CA SER A 539 10.49 -28.37 17.69
C SER A 539 10.40 -28.61 19.20
N HIS A 540 9.79 -29.72 19.61
CA HIS A 540 9.74 -30.16 21.01
C HIS A 540 10.86 -31.15 21.37
N PHE A 541 11.78 -31.43 20.44
CA PHE A 541 12.92 -32.31 20.67
C PHE A 541 14.13 -31.48 21.13
N ASP A 542 14.81 -31.95 22.17
CA ASP A 542 16.04 -31.33 22.68
C ASP A 542 17.30 -31.78 21.94
N ASN A 543 17.24 -32.91 21.24
CA ASN A 543 18.38 -33.48 20.52
C ASN A 543 18.33 -33.07 19.04
N PRO A 544 19.34 -32.35 18.51
CA PRO A 544 19.36 -31.94 17.11
C PRO A 544 19.28 -33.10 16.10
N ALA A 545 19.76 -34.30 16.45
CA ALA A 545 19.67 -35.48 15.59
C ALA A 545 18.21 -35.94 15.38
N ASP A 546 17.38 -35.82 16.43
CA ASP A 546 15.96 -36.20 16.35
C ASP A 546 15.18 -35.23 15.45
N VAL A 547 15.54 -33.95 15.47
CA VAL A 547 14.99 -32.93 14.56
C VAL A 547 15.35 -33.25 13.12
N TRP A 548 16.63 -33.54 12.87
CA TRP A 548 17.13 -33.86 11.53
C TRP A 548 16.47 -35.10 10.93
N GLU A 549 16.31 -36.17 11.70
CA GLU A 549 15.70 -37.43 11.24
C GLU A 549 14.31 -37.21 10.62
N ARG A 550 13.54 -36.27 11.18
CA ARG A 550 12.14 -35.98 10.82
C ARG A 550 11.98 -35.05 9.62
N ILE A 551 13.06 -34.42 9.16
CA ILE A 551 13.03 -33.64 7.92
C ILE A 551 12.86 -34.60 6.74
N PRO A 552 11.88 -34.38 5.83
CA PRO A 552 11.73 -35.20 4.63
C PRO A 552 12.99 -35.21 3.76
N ASP A 553 13.26 -36.33 3.09
CA ASP A 553 14.53 -36.52 2.36
C ASP A 553 14.76 -35.48 1.25
N GLU A 554 13.71 -35.08 0.52
CA GLU A 554 13.79 -34.00 -0.50
C GLU A 554 14.26 -32.67 0.11
N HIS A 555 13.82 -32.35 1.32
CA HIS A 555 14.23 -31.14 2.03
C HIS A 555 15.63 -31.28 2.63
N LYS A 556 16.03 -32.48 3.06
CA LYS A 556 17.41 -32.76 3.48
C LYS A 556 18.40 -32.55 2.34
N GLU A 557 18.04 -33.02 1.14
CA GLU A 557 18.84 -32.78 -0.08
C GLU A 557 18.96 -31.29 -0.37
N THR A 558 17.85 -30.55 -0.31
CA THR A 558 17.85 -29.08 -0.51
C THR A 558 18.76 -28.38 0.52
N ILE A 559 18.63 -28.73 1.81
CA ILE A 559 19.44 -28.16 2.89
C ILE A 559 20.94 -28.40 2.66
N ARG A 560 21.32 -29.61 2.22
CA ARG A 560 22.72 -29.95 1.91
C ARG A 560 23.21 -29.21 0.67
N ASN A 561 22.44 -29.24 -0.41
CA ASN A 561 22.84 -28.69 -1.71
C ASN A 561 23.01 -27.16 -1.67
N GLN A 562 22.22 -26.47 -0.86
CA GLN A 562 22.26 -25.02 -0.69
C GLN A 562 22.95 -24.57 0.61
N ASN A 563 23.68 -25.48 1.27
CA ASN A 563 24.41 -25.20 2.52
C ASN A 563 23.56 -24.47 3.59
N LEU A 564 22.28 -24.82 3.70
CA LEU A 564 21.34 -24.13 4.58
C LEU A 564 21.64 -24.43 6.05
N ARG A 565 21.45 -23.43 6.89
CA ARG A 565 21.63 -23.53 8.35
C ARG A 565 20.29 -23.80 9.02
N LEU A 566 20.20 -24.88 9.81
CA LEU A 566 18.96 -25.28 10.46
C LEU A 566 19.01 -25.02 11.96
N TYR A 567 18.10 -24.16 12.43
CA TYR A 567 17.92 -23.78 13.82
C TYR A 567 16.53 -24.17 14.32
N PHE A 568 16.41 -24.47 15.61
CA PHE A 568 15.14 -24.81 16.24
C PHE A 568 15.06 -24.36 17.70
N ALA A 569 13.83 -24.24 18.20
CA ALA A 569 13.51 -24.05 19.61
C ALA A 569 12.09 -24.59 19.90
N ASP A 570 11.80 -24.95 21.15
CA ASP A 570 10.43 -25.26 21.57
C ASP A 570 9.65 -23.98 21.93
N MET A 571 9.27 -23.23 20.90
CA MET A 571 8.48 -22.01 21.01
C MET A 571 7.15 -22.23 21.75
N VAL A 572 6.53 -23.42 21.62
CA VAL A 572 5.26 -23.76 22.29
C VAL A 572 5.46 -23.97 23.79
N SER A 573 6.48 -24.74 24.20
CA SER A 573 6.82 -24.92 25.62
C SER A 573 7.22 -23.58 26.25
N ILE A 574 8.12 -22.82 25.61
CA ILE A 574 8.55 -21.50 26.08
C ILE A 574 7.34 -20.59 26.31
N ALA A 575 6.45 -20.49 25.32
CA ALA A 575 5.28 -19.61 25.42
C ALA A 575 4.30 -20.06 26.52
N ARG A 576 4.09 -21.36 26.71
CA ARG A 576 3.21 -21.90 27.77
C ARG A 576 3.77 -21.65 29.18
N GLU A 577 5.08 -21.74 29.35
CA GLU A 577 5.72 -21.53 30.64
C GLU A 577 5.74 -20.06 31.06
N VAL A 578 5.83 -19.14 30.07
CA VAL A 578 6.00 -17.71 30.31
C VAL A 578 4.66 -16.97 30.36
N ALA A 579 3.66 -17.40 29.58
CA ALA A 579 2.39 -16.67 29.49
C ALA A 579 1.64 -16.65 30.82
N SER A 580 1.41 -15.46 31.37
CA SER A 580 0.54 -15.28 32.55
C SER A 580 -0.95 -15.46 32.25
N VAL A 581 -1.35 -15.45 30.97
CA VAL A 581 -2.75 -15.56 30.53
C VAL A 581 -2.90 -16.69 29.53
N ALA A 582 -3.84 -17.60 29.79
CA ALA A 582 -4.05 -18.82 29.01
C ALA A 582 -4.35 -18.57 27.50
N ASP A 583 -5.00 -17.46 27.16
CA ASP A 583 -5.29 -17.12 25.75
C ASP A 583 -4.06 -16.65 24.95
N LEU A 584 -2.97 -16.33 25.66
CA LEU A 584 -1.70 -15.87 25.09
C LEU A 584 -0.68 -16.99 24.91
N GLU A 585 -0.81 -18.12 25.61
CA GLU A 585 0.09 -19.28 25.48
C GLU A 585 0.33 -19.65 24.01
N MET A 586 -0.74 -19.69 23.21
CA MET A 586 -0.65 -20.05 21.80
C MET A 586 -0.19 -18.90 20.90
N ARG A 587 -0.30 -17.65 21.33
CA ARG A 587 0.06 -16.46 20.53
C ARG A 587 1.49 -16.01 20.78
N MET A 588 2.01 -16.25 21.98
CA MET A 588 3.37 -15.85 22.39
C MET A 588 4.45 -16.71 21.74
N GLN A 589 4.13 -17.87 21.16
CA GLN A 589 5.09 -18.67 20.39
C GLN A 589 5.70 -17.85 19.25
N GLY A 590 4.92 -16.97 18.62
CA GLY A 590 5.42 -16.07 17.58
C GLY A 590 6.52 -15.17 18.11
N ILE A 591 6.42 -14.67 19.35
CA ILE A 591 7.41 -13.74 19.91
C ILE A 591 8.75 -14.43 20.23
N VAL A 592 8.78 -15.75 20.36
CA VAL A 592 10.04 -16.50 20.47
C VAL A 592 10.89 -16.35 19.19
N LEU A 593 10.25 -16.24 18.01
CA LEU A 593 10.94 -15.93 16.75
C LEU A 593 11.72 -14.63 16.83
N LEU A 594 11.22 -13.61 17.53
CA LEU A 594 11.91 -12.33 17.62
C LEU A 594 13.29 -12.50 18.28
N GLY A 595 13.42 -13.37 19.27
CA GLY A 595 14.72 -13.71 19.87
C GLY A 595 15.66 -14.38 18.87
N ALA A 596 15.15 -15.33 18.08
CA ALA A 596 15.92 -15.98 17.02
C ALA A 596 16.33 -14.97 15.93
N PHE A 597 15.44 -14.08 15.51
CA PHE A 597 15.71 -13.02 14.55
C PHE A 597 16.86 -12.12 15.02
N LEU A 598 16.86 -11.67 16.29
CA LEU A 598 17.95 -10.86 16.85
C LEU A 598 19.29 -11.60 16.87
N LYS A 599 19.27 -12.93 17.05
CA LYS A 599 20.48 -13.76 17.06
C LYS A 599 21.01 -14.06 15.66
N LEU A 600 20.12 -14.26 14.70
CA LEU A 600 20.44 -14.67 13.33
C LEU A 600 20.77 -13.49 12.42
N THR A 601 20.32 -12.28 12.75
CA THR A 601 20.60 -11.08 11.98
C THR A 601 21.81 -10.31 12.54
N PRO A 602 22.62 -9.67 11.68
CA PRO A 602 23.81 -8.94 12.13
C PRO A 602 23.49 -7.55 12.71
N TYR A 603 22.22 -7.13 12.73
CA TYR A 603 21.85 -5.72 12.94
C TYR A 603 22.33 -5.13 14.25
N ALA A 604 22.18 -5.84 15.36
CA ALA A 604 22.69 -5.38 16.66
C ALA A 604 24.19 -5.09 16.61
N LYS A 605 24.97 -6.01 16.01
CA LYS A 605 26.42 -5.87 15.86
C LYS A 605 26.79 -4.75 14.89
N SER A 606 26.10 -4.64 13.76
CA SER A 606 26.39 -3.60 12.75
C SER A 606 26.03 -2.20 13.24
N SER A 607 25.01 -2.07 14.09
CA SER A 607 24.59 -0.80 14.69
C SER A 607 25.44 -0.41 15.91
N GLY A 608 26.39 -1.26 16.33
CA GLY A 608 27.25 -1.00 17.48
C GLY A 608 26.52 -0.95 18.82
N MET A 609 25.31 -1.50 18.89
CA MET A 609 24.48 -1.51 20.09
C MET A 609 24.86 -2.67 21.00
N ASP A 610 24.83 -2.46 22.31
CA ASP A 610 24.92 -3.55 23.27
C ASP A 610 23.56 -4.25 23.48
N ASP A 611 23.58 -5.38 24.21
CA ASP A 611 22.36 -6.16 24.46
C ASP A 611 21.31 -5.35 25.26
N GLU A 612 21.74 -4.47 26.18
CA GLU A 612 20.81 -3.66 26.98
C GLU A 612 20.06 -2.65 26.11
N GLU A 613 20.77 -1.96 25.22
CA GLU A 613 20.20 -1.01 24.26
C GLU A 613 19.20 -1.70 23.31
N VAL A 614 19.56 -2.88 22.79
CA VAL A 614 18.67 -3.67 21.92
C VAL A 614 17.40 -4.06 22.67
N TYR A 615 17.52 -4.63 23.87
CA TYR A 615 16.34 -5.06 24.63
C TYR A 615 15.46 -3.90 25.10
N ALA A 616 16.02 -2.71 25.36
CA ALA A 616 15.24 -1.51 25.65
C ALA A 616 14.42 -1.07 24.42
N GLY A 617 15.01 -1.11 23.22
CA GLY A 617 14.30 -0.85 21.96
C GLY A 617 13.19 -1.88 21.70
N VAL A 618 13.47 -3.15 21.92
CA VAL A 618 12.49 -4.24 21.83
C VAL A 618 11.33 -4.03 22.79
N GLU A 619 11.59 -3.68 24.05
CA GLU A 619 10.55 -3.43 25.04
C GLU A 619 9.64 -2.26 24.63
N LYS A 620 10.22 -1.18 24.08
CA LYS A 620 9.45 -0.05 23.54
C LYS A 620 8.51 -0.49 22.41
N ALA A 621 8.98 -1.32 21.50
CA ALA A 621 8.16 -1.87 20.42
C ALA A 621 7.06 -2.80 20.96
N LEU A 622 7.37 -3.70 21.90
CA LEU A 622 6.38 -4.56 22.56
C LEU A 622 5.31 -3.74 23.30
N ARG A 623 5.70 -2.64 23.93
CA ARG A 623 4.79 -1.72 24.63
C ARG A 623 3.81 -1.02 23.68
N LYS A 624 4.23 -0.67 22.46
CA LYS A 624 3.35 -0.14 21.40
C LYS A 624 2.19 -1.09 21.09
N TYR A 625 2.48 -2.39 20.93
CA TYR A 625 1.48 -3.40 20.54
C TYR A 625 0.70 -4.02 21.71
N PHE A 626 1.36 -4.21 22.86
CA PHE A 626 0.80 -4.98 23.97
C PHE A 626 0.54 -4.17 25.24
N GLY A 627 0.96 -2.91 25.32
CA GLY A 627 0.83 -2.09 26.54
C GLY A 627 -0.60 -1.94 27.04
N LYS A 628 -1.59 -1.91 26.14
CA LYS A 628 -3.03 -1.88 26.51
C LYS A 628 -3.51 -3.14 27.23
N ARG A 629 -2.77 -4.25 27.15
CA ARG A 629 -3.06 -5.53 27.81
C ARG A 629 -2.44 -5.64 29.21
N GLY A 630 -1.69 -4.62 29.64
CA GLY A 630 -1.08 -4.56 30.97
C GLY A 630 0.43 -4.86 30.95
N GLU A 631 1.11 -4.40 32.00
CA GLU A 631 2.58 -4.48 32.11
C GLU A 631 3.09 -5.93 32.13
N GLN A 632 2.40 -6.82 32.85
CA GLN A 632 2.80 -8.22 32.95
C GLN A 632 2.89 -8.86 31.56
N VAL A 633 1.93 -8.57 30.67
CA VAL A 633 1.92 -9.11 29.31
C VAL A 633 3.14 -8.60 28.51
N VAL A 634 3.57 -7.35 28.71
CA VAL A 634 4.78 -6.82 28.07
C VAL A 634 6.03 -7.57 28.55
N GLN A 635 6.14 -7.80 29.87
CA GLN A 635 7.28 -8.51 30.46
C GLN A 635 7.33 -10.00 30.09
N ASP A 636 6.17 -10.67 30.00
CA ASP A 636 6.07 -12.04 29.51
C ASP A 636 6.58 -12.13 28.06
N ASN A 637 6.14 -11.22 27.18
CA ASN A 637 6.64 -11.18 25.81
C ASN A 637 8.15 -10.92 25.76
N LEU A 638 8.68 -10.00 26.56
CA LEU A 638 10.11 -9.73 26.64
C LEU A 638 10.91 -10.96 27.10
N THR A 639 10.34 -11.73 28.04
CA THR A 639 10.92 -13.00 28.51
C THR A 639 10.95 -14.05 27.40
N CYS A 640 9.87 -14.18 26.61
CA CYS A 640 9.85 -15.03 25.42
C CYS A 640 10.94 -14.65 24.40
N VAL A 641 11.18 -13.34 24.18
CA VAL A 641 12.28 -12.88 23.29
C VAL A 641 13.64 -13.33 23.83
N LYS A 642 13.91 -13.12 25.12
CA LYS A 642 15.18 -13.52 25.75
C LYS A 642 15.41 -15.03 25.65
N ARG A 643 14.37 -15.83 25.96
CA ARG A 643 14.42 -17.29 25.85
C ARG A 643 14.61 -17.75 24.40
N GLY A 644 13.92 -17.13 23.43
CA GLY A 644 14.13 -17.41 22.01
C GLY A 644 15.56 -17.15 21.54
N PHE A 645 16.23 -16.14 22.10
CA PHE A 645 17.64 -15.86 21.82
C PHE A 645 18.57 -16.91 22.46
N SER A 646 18.38 -17.22 23.75
CA SER A 646 19.27 -18.10 24.51
C SER A 646 19.07 -19.59 24.24
N GLU A 647 17.84 -20.05 24.05
CA GLU A 647 17.46 -21.46 23.93
C GLU A 647 17.44 -21.96 22.47
N MET A 648 17.64 -21.09 21.48
CA MET A 648 17.77 -21.51 20.08
C MET A 648 19.02 -22.39 19.89
N GLN A 649 18.78 -23.58 19.36
CA GLN A 649 19.80 -24.60 19.04
C GLN A 649 20.01 -24.73 17.52
N GLU A 650 21.14 -25.30 17.14
CA GLU A 650 21.54 -25.56 15.75
C GLU A 650 21.65 -27.06 15.50
N VAL A 651 21.09 -27.52 14.38
CA VAL A 651 21.43 -28.83 13.82
C VAL A 651 22.75 -28.68 13.10
N THR A 652 23.82 -29.17 13.73
CA THR A 652 25.19 -28.91 13.27
C THR A 652 25.46 -29.55 11.90
N ALA A 653 26.42 -28.97 11.18
CA ALA A 653 26.86 -29.50 9.88
C ALA A 653 27.30 -30.97 9.95
N ASP A 654 27.84 -31.43 11.08
CA ASP A 654 28.21 -32.83 11.29
C ASP A 654 26.99 -33.75 11.27
N ILE A 655 25.84 -33.31 11.81
CA ILE A 655 24.58 -34.07 11.81
C ILE A 655 23.94 -34.02 10.42
N ILE A 656 23.98 -32.84 9.77
CA ILE A 656 23.42 -32.68 8.42
C ILE A 656 24.17 -33.54 7.41
N ASN A 657 25.50 -33.66 7.53
CA ASN A 657 26.35 -34.38 6.57
C ASN A 657 26.63 -35.85 6.95
N ALA A 658 26.21 -36.29 8.13
CA ALA A 658 26.15 -37.71 8.50
C ALA A 658 25.08 -38.44 7.68
#